data_AF-A0A8T6GL26-F1
#
_entry.id   AF-A0A8T6GL26-F1
#
_cell.length_a   1.000
_cell.length_b   1.000
_cell.length_c   1.000
_cell.angle_alpha   90.00
_cell.angle_beta   90.00
_cell.angle_gamma   90.00
#
_symmetry.space_group_name_H-M   'P 1'
#
loop_
_entity.id
_entity.type
_entity.pdbx_description
1 polymer ?
#
loop_
_entity_poly.entity_id
_entity_poly.type
_entity_poly.pdbx_seq_one_letter_code
_entity_poly.pdbx_strand_id
1 'polypeptide(L)'
;MTDHPAPASRYPRFTCWLIALVTLLLAGGLVALALFLPPINLPERLLALSFTPLTTDSPSIALDERLRISLPDDQAGGDFAIKLADTEPAWLSSALERLPVLLSAYEPLYLLESRGEAPAALHIELAFFAAAPPHVALYGWDGADWRFIPAQRSPSALQGSADFVPLALGGFEQAAATPIALITQEVHQEFTPAVAELADIFSPAGLRPTISGALIGSLASAGSADADYLFMPLVRNYAHPAAVDSATVAGLLAEPSLRAAHIRLLREVASFNEFAGFFIDYRGLPPDLRGAFGEFLRALAEEFMAQGLRLGVVMPAHDGDDSVYDWVTIGAAADYVQLRPLDEPPVHTELDALLSRLTASIPRHKLLLGIDASPARELAGRLSPIDWHEALAGLGDVVLESAAARADGSLPPGETFQASLDGYRARFRYDSQSGATSLDYVDTTGELASRIWLSDAATLQRYFAQIEAQALAGIAINNLPAVPYEKGLLPSLRDFLAGRTSIAAPSQFSARWTIAGADGLVSAIESSPDAALVATLDAPDGHYAINWSLVDSQGKASARGGAVLPLFRATATPTPSPTPIPTPVPVVAAPIITTQAANFVAAPVPVGSINIELGGQVTSVSSPRAINAMRQAGMSWMKIQVKYSRGSPPDLHSEIQEAHVHGFKILISAVGYPSELGSGGAGFVSDFAHWLGRVAAWGADAIEVWNEPNLDREWTQGQISGTAYANMLRAAYQQIKAANPNVLVISAAPAPTGAAIEGRVVPDNTWLREVVAAGGVDYMDCVGVHYNEGIVPPSQSTGDPRGDEYYTRYFYSGMLVGYLSIIPDRPLCFTEMGYVSSQGYGPLPAGFAWGANTTVQQQADWLAQAAILASNSGAVRLFIVWNIDFTRYDSDPQGGYAIIRPNGSCPACQTLAAAR
;
A
#
# COMPACT_ATOMS: atom_id res chain seq x y z
N MET A 1 -120.28 64.25 -1.17
CA MET A 1 -120.65 62.87 -0.81
C MET A 1 -119.47 62.01 -1.27
N THR A 2 -118.61 61.42 -0.45
CA THR A 2 -118.68 60.86 0.91
C THR A 2 -117.28 60.82 1.55
N ASP A 3 -117.24 60.78 2.88
CA ASP A 3 -116.10 60.66 3.81
C ASP A 3 -115.14 59.46 3.59
N HIS A 4 -113.85 59.62 3.92
CA HIS A 4 -113.23 59.01 5.12
C HIS A 4 -111.76 59.44 5.35
N PRO A 5 -111.24 59.39 6.61
CA PRO A 5 -110.04 60.07 7.07
C PRO A 5 -108.77 59.22 7.01
N ALA A 6 -107.60 59.88 6.98
CA ALA A 6 -106.28 59.26 7.10
C ALA A 6 -105.74 59.37 8.55
N PRO A 7 -105.17 58.30 9.15
CA PRO A 7 -104.51 58.39 10.44
C PRO A 7 -103.03 58.76 10.28
N ALA A 8 -102.59 59.70 11.11
CA ALA A 8 -101.19 59.99 11.35
C ALA A 8 -100.56 58.90 12.23
N SER A 9 -99.44 58.33 11.81
CA SER A 9 -98.52 57.62 12.71
C SER A 9 -97.14 58.27 12.66
N ARG A 10 -96.81 58.99 13.74
CA ARG A 10 -95.46 59.44 14.07
C ARG A 10 -94.61 58.21 14.43
N TYR A 11 -93.61 57.90 13.62
CA TYR A 11 -92.45 57.12 14.06
C TYR A 11 -91.23 58.05 14.18
N PRO A 12 -90.44 57.95 15.27
CA PRO A 12 -89.47 58.97 15.64
C PRO A 12 -88.22 58.84 14.77
N ARG A 13 -87.77 59.96 14.21
CA ARG A 13 -86.53 60.08 13.42
C ARG A 13 -85.29 59.54 14.15
N PHE A 14 -85.35 59.31 15.46
CA PHE A 14 -84.27 58.75 16.28
C PHE A 14 -83.96 57.27 15.99
N THR A 15 -84.96 56.46 15.62
CA THR A 15 -84.79 55.02 15.41
C THR A 15 -84.05 54.70 14.11
N CYS A 16 -84.25 55.51 13.06
CA CYS A 16 -83.50 55.37 11.80
C CYS A 16 -82.02 55.73 11.93
N TRP A 17 -81.68 56.75 12.74
CA TRP A 17 -80.30 57.13 12.99
C TRP A 17 -79.55 56.09 13.83
N LEU A 18 -80.21 55.50 14.82
CA LEU A 18 -79.62 54.43 15.63
C LEU A 18 -79.34 53.17 14.79
N ILE A 19 -80.29 52.78 13.93
CA ILE A 19 -80.11 51.64 13.02
C ILE A 19 -78.99 51.93 12.01
N ALA A 20 -78.95 53.14 11.41
CA ALA A 20 -77.88 53.51 10.49
C ALA A 20 -76.49 53.50 11.17
N LEU A 21 -76.39 53.99 12.41
CA LEU A 21 -75.15 53.97 13.19
C LEU A 21 -74.70 52.54 13.53
N VAL A 22 -75.62 51.70 14.01
CA VAL A 22 -75.33 50.29 14.32
C VAL A 22 -74.95 49.51 13.07
N THR A 23 -75.60 49.78 11.93
CA THR A 23 -75.26 49.16 10.64
C THR A 23 -73.89 49.61 10.15
N LEU A 24 -73.52 50.88 10.30
CA LEU A 24 -72.19 51.40 9.99
C LEU A 24 -71.10 50.80 10.89
N LEU A 25 -71.38 50.64 12.18
CA LEU A 25 -70.45 50.02 13.13
C LEU A 25 -70.26 48.52 12.86
N LEU A 26 -71.33 47.80 12.54
CA LEU A 26 -71.25 46.39 12.15
C LEU A 26 -70.56 46.20 10.80
N ALA A 27 -70.86 47.03 9.81
CA ALA A 27 -70.19 47.00 8.51
C ALA A 27 -68.69 47.35 8.66
N GLY A 28 -68.36 48.36 9.47
CA GLY A 28 -66.98 48.70 9.80
C GLY A 28 -66.25 47.58 10.54
N GLY A 29 -66.93 46.92 11.49
CA GLY A 29 -66.41 45.75 12.20
C GLY A 29 -66.18 44.54 11.30
N LEU A 30 -67.08 44.27 10.35
CA LEU A 30 -66.96 43.19 9.37
C LEU A 30 -65.86 43.48 8.34
N VAL A 31 -65.69 44.74 7.90
CA VAL A 31 -64.56 45.15 7.04
C VAL A 31 -63.25 45.00 7.80
N ALA A 32 -63.18 45.45 9.05
CA ALA A 32 -62.00 45.25 9.88
C ALA A 32 -61.68 43.76 10.06
N LEU A 33 -62.69 42.91 10.30
CA LEU A 33 -62.50 41.46 10.39
C LEU A 33 -62.04 40.84 9.06
N ALA A 34 -62.59 41.30 7.94
CA ALA A 34 -62.21 40.84 6.60
C ALA A 34 -60.76 41.21 6.24
N LEU A 35 -60.24 42.33 6.76
CA LEU A 35 -58.82 42.68 6.63
C LEU A 35 -57.90 41.68 7.37
N PHE A 36 -58.38 41.00 8.42
CA PHE A 36 -57.60 40.04 9.21
C PHE A 36 -57.84 38.56 8.80
N LEU A 37 -58.67 38.32 7.78
CA LEU A 37 -58.98 36.98 7.26
C LEU A 37 -58.40 36.81 5.84
N PRO A 38 -58.21 35.55 5.36
CA PRO A 38 -57.79 35.30 3.99
C PRO A 38 -58.83 35.84 2.98
N PRO A 39 -58.40 36.46 1.86
CA PRO A 39 -57.03 36.55 1.33
C PRO A 39 -56.26 37.83 1.73
N ILE A 40 -56.77 38.66 2.65
CA ILE A 40 -56.17 39.98 2.92
C ILE A 40 -55.05 39.91 3.96
N ASN A 41 -55.25 39.20 5.08
CA ASN A 41 -54.26 39.03 6.17
C ASN A 41 -53.38 40.27 6.43
N LEU A 42 -54.00 41.40 6.76
CA LEU A 42 -53.36 42.70 6.93
C LEU A 42 -52.14 42.68 7.88
N PRO A 43 -52.11 41.93 9.00
CA PRO A 43 -50.91 41.82 9.83
C PRO A 43 -49.72 41.21 9.10
N GLU A 44 -49.94 40.17 8.28
CA GLU A 44 -48.88 39.56 7.46
C GLU A 44 -48.38 40.53 6.39
N ARG A 45 -49.29 41.29 5.76
CA ARG A 45 -48.92 42.32 4.77
C ARG A 45 -48.17 43.52 5.36
N LEU A 46 -48.52 43.93 6.58
CA LEU A 46 -47.80 45.00 7.29
C LEU A 46 -46.40 44.56 7.71
N LEU A 47 -46.23 43.30 8.13
CA LEU A 47 -44.91 42.72 8.40
C LEU A 47 -44.09 42.50 7.10
N ALA A 48 -44.75 42.18 5.99
CA ALA A 48 -44.11 41.99 4.68
C ALA A 48 -43.44 43.26 4.12
N LEU A 49 -43.85 44.46 4.55
CA LEU A 49 -43.21 45.73 4.16
C LEU A 49 -41.77 45.87 4.69
N SER A 50 -41.36 45.05 5.67
CA SER A 50 -40.01 45.05 6.23
C SER A 50 -39.03 44.08 5.55
N PHE A 51 -39.54 43.25 4.62
CA PHE A 51 -38.75 42.28 3.88
C PHE A 51 -38.70 42.67 2.40
N THR A 52 -37.51 42.65 1.80
CA THR A 52 -37.35 42.88 0.35
C THR A 52 -37.31 41.52 -0.35
N PRO A 53 -38.31 41.19 -1.19
CA PRO A 53 -38.34 39.90 -1.89
C PRO A 53 -37.26 39.83 -2.97
N LEU A 54 -36.63 38.66 -3.08
CA LEU A 54 -35.66 38.36 -4.13
C LEU A 54 -36.42 37.82 -5.35
N THR A 55 -36.47 38.60 -6.42
CA THR A 55 -37.28 38.31 -7.62
C THR A 55 -36.39 38.05 -8.84
N THR A 56 -36.97 37.57 -9.94
CA THR A 56 -36.25 37.45 -11.23
C THR A 56 -35.58 38.75 -11.67
N ASP A 57 -36.25 39.89 -11.43
CA ASP A 57 -35.75 41.22 -11.84
C ASP A 57 -34.75 41.81 -10.82
N SER A 58 -34.65 41.23 -9.62
CA SER A 58 -33.74 41.64 -8.55
C SER A 58 -33.35 40.43 -7.70
N PRO A 59 -32.49 39.52 -8.25
CA PRO A 59 -32.13 38.27 -7.59
C PRO A 59 -31.06 38.44 -6.52
N SER A 60 -30.63 39.69 -6.24
CA SER A 60 -29.60 40.01 -5.25
C SER A 60 -30.04 41.15 -4.34
N ILE A 61 -29.69 41.06 -3.06
CA ILE A 61 -29.90 42.10 -2.06
C ILE A 61 -28.60 42.37 -1.29
N ALA A 62 -28.27 43.65 -1.11
CA ALA A 62 -27.25 44.07 -0.16
C ALA A 62 -27.94 44.33 1.19
N LEU A 63 -27.58 43.55 2.20
CA LEU A 63 -28.14 43.67 3.55
C LEU A 63 -27.45 44.79 4.35
N ASP A 64 -26.15 44.99 4.10
CA ASP A 64 -25.37 46.16 4.51
C ASP A 64 -24.25 46.42 3.48
N GLU A 65 -23.28 47.26 3.82
CA GLU A 65 -22.09 47.51 2.99
C GLU A 65 -21.19 46.25 2.83
N ARG A 66 -21.30 45.33 3.80
CA ARG A 66 -20.60 44.05 4.01
C ARG A 66 -21.08 42.86 3.19
N LEU A 67 -22.37 42.62 3.32
CA LEU A 67 -23.02 41.36 3.09
C LEU A 67 -24.02 41.51 1.96
N ARG A 68 -23.79 40.74 0.90
CA ARG A 68 -24.70 40.58 -0.21
C ARG A 68 -25.17 39.15 -0.28
N ILE A 69 -26.48 38.97 -0.45
CA ILE A 69 -27.11 37.68 -0.65
C ILE A 69 -27.75 37.68 -2.04
N SER A 70 -27.61 36.59 -2.77
CA SER A 70 -28.26 36.41 -4.07
C SER A 70 -28.77 34.99 -4.27
N LEU A 71 -29.81 34.85 -5.09
CA LEU A 71 -30.35 33.57 -5.52
C LEU A 71 -29.63 33.10 -6.80
N PRO A 72 -29.46 31.78 -6.99
CA PRO A 72 -29.15 31.21 -8.30
C PRO A 72 -30.18 31.62 -9.36
N ASP A 73 -29.74 31.79 -10.61
CA ASP A 73 -30.58 32.30 -11.72
C ASP A 73 -31.84 31.44 -11.96
N ASP A 74 -31.78 30.14 -11.69
CA ASP A 74 -32.89 29.19 -11.86
C ASP A 74 -33.91 29.20 -10.71
N GLN A 75 -33.59 29.88 -9.60
CA GLN A 75 -34.46 29.99 -8.41
C GLN A 75 -34.95 31.42 -8.16
N ALA A 76 -34.55 32.38 -8.98
CA ALA A 76 -35.06 33.74 -8.90
C ALA A 76 -36.55 33.79 -9.29
N GLY A 77 -37.40 34.41 -8.46
CA GLY A 77 -38.84 34.58 -8.74
C GLY A 77 -39.81 33.94 -7.74
N GLY A 78 -39.31 33.25 -6.71
CA GLY A 78 -40.12 32.79 -5.57
C GLY A 78 -40.60 33.92 -4.64
N ASP A 79 -41.35 33.57 -3.59
CA ASP A 79 -41.78 34.50 -2.53
C ASP A 79 -40.73 34.70 -1.42
N PHE A 80 -39.51 34.17 -1.63
CA PHE A 80 -38.41 34.24 -0.68
C PHE A 80 -37.94 35.67 -0.46
N ALA A 81 -37.82 36.05 0.81
CA ALA A 81 -37.32 37.35 1.23
C ALA A 81 -36.45 37.21 2.48
N ILE A 82 -35.40 38.02 2.59
CA ILE A 82 -34.43 37.97 3.68
C ILE A 82 -34.05 39.37 4.14
N LYS A 83 -33.80 39.55 5.44
CA LYS A 83 -33.34 40.80 6.06
C LYS A 83 -32.40 40.53 7.24
N LEU A 84 -31.77 41.59 7.75
CA LEU A 84 -31.10 41.55 9.06
C LEU A 84 -32.14 41.57 10.19
N ALA A 85 -31.87 40.80 11.25
CA ALA A 85 -32.69 40.80 12.45
C ALA A 85 -32.65 42.16 13.16
N ASP A 86 -33.81 42.63 13.62
CA ASP A 86 -33.93 43.93 14.30
C ASP A 86 -33.42 43.90 15.75
N THR A 87 -33.39 42.71 16.35
CA THR A 87 -32.96 42.47 17.74
C THR A 87 -32.19 41.16 17.85
N GLU A 88 -31.29 41.08 18.84
CA GLU A 88 -30.57 39.84 19.14
C GLU A 88 -31.53 38.72 19.59
N PRO A 89 -31.50 37.55 18.94
CA PRO A 89 -32.41 36.46 19.26
C PRO A 89 -31.93 35.68 20.48
N ALA A 90 -32.89 35.15 21.26
CA ALA A 90 -32.59 34.40 22.49
C ALA A 90 -31.78 33.11 22.29
N TRP A 91 -31.74 32.57 21.07
CA TRP A 91 -30.96 31.36 20.73
C TRP A 91 -29.47 31.63 20.48
N LEU A 92 -29.06 32.90 20.34
CA LEU A 92 -27.69 33.25 19.92
C LEU A 92 -26.63 32.78 20.92
N SER A 93 -26.87 32.94 22.22
CA SER A 93 -25.92 32.51 23.25
C SER A 93 -25.65 31.00 23.18
N SER A 94 -26.70 30.18 23.06
CA SER A 94 -26.59 28.74 22.90
C SER A 94 -25.93 28.33 21.58
N ALA A 95 -26.13 29.11 20.51
CA ALA A 95 -25.44 28.89 19.24
C ALA A 95 -23.93 29.16 19.38
N LEU A 96 -23.54 30.25 20.04
CA LEU A 96 -22.12 30.59 20.27
C LEU A 96 -21.42 29.57 21.19
N GLU A 97 -22.13 28.98 22.16
CA GLU A 97 -21.59 27.88 22.99
C GLU A 97 -21.27 26.61 22.19
N ARG A 98 -21.91 26.42 21.03
CA ARG A 98 -21.68 25.30 20.11
C ARG A 98 -20.68 25.62 19.01
N LEU A 99 -20.06 26.80 19.03
CA LEU A 99 -19.00 27.13 18.09
C LEU A 99 -17.82 26.15 18.29
N PRO A 100 -17.27 25.56 17.21
CA PRO A 100 -16.06 24.76 17.32
C PRO A 100 -14.92 25.50 18.04
N VAL A 101 -14.24 24.83 18.96
CA VAL A 101 -13.23 25.42 19.87
C VAL A 101 -12.09 26.14 19.14
N LEU A 102 -11.79 25.73 17.91
CA LEU A 102 -10.74 26.31 17.08
C LEU A 102 -11.18 27.56 16.30
N LEU A 103 -12.46 27.91 16.31
CA LEU A 103 -13.00 29.04 15.55
C LEU A 103 -13.19 30.26 16.44
N SER A 104 -12.84 31.42 15.90
CA SER A 104 -13.11 32.72 16.50
C SER A 104 -13.83 33.60 15.49
N ALA A 105 -14.94 34.21 15.91
CA ALA A 105 -15.75 35.04 15.02
C ALA A 105 -14.96 36.29 14.58
N TYR A 106 -14.89 36.51 13.27
CA TYR A 106 -14.42 37.75 12.67
C TYR A 106 -15.60 38.73 12.61
N GLU A 107 -15.76 39.51 13.68
CA GLU A 107 -16.90 40.42 13.88
C GLU A 107 -17.15 41.38 12.69
N PRO A 108 -18.42 41.77 12.43
CA PRO A 108 -19.62 41.38 13.16
C PRO A 108 -20.22 40.07 12.63
N LEU A 109 -20.97 39.42 13.50
CA LEU A 109 -21.86 38.33 13.13
C LEU A 109 -23.19 38.89 12.59
N TYR A 110 -23.65 38.37 11.46
CA TYR A 110 -24.90 38.77 10.82
C TYR A 110 -26.04 37.86 11.25
N LEU A 111 -27.08 38.43 11.84
CA LEU A 111 -28.29 37.72 12.25
C LEU A 111 -29.36 37.92 11.18
N LEU A 112 -29.93 36.83 10.68
CA LEU A 112 -30.77 36.81 9.50
C LEU A 112 -32.19 36.34 9.82
N GLU A 113 -33.17 37.02 9.23
CA GLU A 113 -34.57 36.60 9.24
C GLU A 113 -35.03 36.41 7.80
N SER A 114 -35.73 35.30 7.53
CA SER A 114 -36.27 34.99 6.21
C SER A 114 -37.77 34.65 6.24
N ARG A 115 -38.41 34.79 5.08
CA ARG A 115 -39.82 34.42 4.81
C ARG A 115 -39.96 33.86 3.40
N GLY A 116 -41.08 33.18 3.15
CA GLY A 116 -41.36 32.50 1.89
C GLY A 116 -40.76 31.10 1.85
N GLU A 117 -40.87 30.45 0.69
CA GLU A 117 -40.24 29.16 0.45
C GLU A 117 -38.72 29.30 0.41
N ALA A 118 -38.01 28.50 1.22
CA ALA A 118 -36.56 28.55 1.27
C ALA A 118 -35.96 28.03 -0.05
N PRO A 119 -34.99 28.75 -0.66
CA PRO A 119 -34.31 28.28 -1.87
C PRO A 119 -33.42 27.08 -1.55
N ALA A 120 -33.11 26.27 -2.56
CA ALA A 120 -32.19 25.15 -2.41
C ALA A 120 -30.73 25.60 -2.29
N ALA A 121 -30.39 26.83 -2.71
CA ALA A 121 -29.08 27.41 -2.48
C ALA A 121 -29.13 28.95 -2.37
N LEU A 122 -28.18 29.51 -1.62
CA LEU A 122 -27.92 30.95 -1.48
C LEU A 122 -26.48 31.26 -1.85
N HIS A 123 -26.27 32.28 -2.67
CA HIS A 123 -24.95 32.87 -2.91
C HIS A 123 -24.70 33.99 -1.91
N ILE A 124 -23.55 33.93 -1.25
CA ILE A 124 -23.18 34.83 -0.16
C ILE A 124 -21.85 35.50 -0.52
N GLU A 125 -21.84 36.82 -0.50
CA GLU A 125 -20.63 37.62 -0.58
C GLU A 125 -20.47 38.43 0.70
N LEU A 126 -19.33 38.23 1.38
CA LEU A 126 -18.98 38.89 2.63
C LEU A 126 -17.64 39.64 2.45
N ALA A 127 -17.69 40.96 2.37
CA ALA A 127 -16.47 41.76 2.20
C ALA A 127 -15.73 41.98 3.53
N PHE A 128 -14.40 42.14 3.49
CA PHE A 128 -13.55 42.35 4.66
C PHE A 128 -13.49 43.83 5.07
N PHE A 129 -13.30 44.13 6.36
CA PHE A 129 -13.16 45.52 6.83
C PHE A 129 -11.80 46.13 6.50
N ALA A 130 -10.77 45.29 6.43
CA ALA A 130 -9.36 45.65 6.26
C ALA A 130 -8.63 44.48 5.60
N ALA A 131 -7.30 44.39 5.77
CA ALA A 131 -6.54 43.20 5.38
C ALA A 131 -7.17 41.95 6.02
N ALA A 132 -7.56 41.00 5.18
CA ALA A 132 -8.25 39.78 5.60
C ALA A 132 -7.40 38.96 6.58
N PRO A 133 -7.94 38.51 7.73
CA PRO A 133 -7.22 37.62 8.63
C PRO A 133 -6.70 36.38 7.91
N PRO A 134 -5.56 35.81 8.33
CA PRO A 134 -5.16 34.50 7.84
C PRO A 134 -6.27 33.48 8.14
N HIS A 135 -6.45 32.49 7.25
CA HIS A 135 -7.34 31.34 7.48
C HIS A 135 -8.84 31.60 7.71
N VAL A 136 -9.36 32.82 7.47
CA VAL A 136 -10.81 33.10 7.57
C VAL A 136 -11.65 32.25 6.61
N ALA A 137 -12.76 31.71 7.10
CA ALA A 137 -13.74 30.91 6.36
C ALA A 137 -15.18 31.34 6.72
N LEU A 138 -16.13 31.03 5.84
CA LEU A 138 -17.54 31.40 6.03
C LEU A 138 -18.27 30.28 6.78
N TYR A 139 -19.02 30.62 7.83
CA TYR A 139 -19.90 29.68 8.52
C TYR A 139 -21.28 30.28 8.73
N GLY A 140 -22.29 29.41 8.68
CA GLY A 140 -23.67 29.75 8.97
C GLY A 140 -24.28 28.84 10.03
N TRP A 141 -25.09 29.40 10.93
CA TRP A 141 -25.89 28.66 11.89
C TRP A 141 -27.18 28.20 11.24
N ASP A 142 -27.45 26.90 11.21
CA ASP A 142 -28.67 26.33 10.60
C ASP A 142 -29.85 26.15 11.58
N GLY A 143 -29.63 26.49 12.86
CA GLY A 143 -30.58 26.27 13.95
C GLY A 143 -30.15 25.19 14.94
N ALA A 144 -29.24 24.31 14.55
CA ALA A 144 -28.71 23.23 15.37
C ALA A 144 -27.19 23.26 15.49
N ASP A 145 -26.47 23.53 14.40
CA ASP A 145 -25.01 23.49 14.33
C ASP A 145 -24.44 24.60 13.42
N TRP A 146 -23.18 24.96 13.66
CA TRP A 146 -22.43 25.84 12.76
C TRP A 146 -21.92 25.05 11.57
N ARG A 147 -22.45 25.34 10.38
CA ARG A 147 -22.07 24.68 9.13
C ARG A 147 -21.07 25.53 8.36
N PHE A 148 -19.99 24.90 7.92
CA PHE A 148 -19.03 25.49 6.98
C PHE A 148 -19.73 25.76 5.64
N ILE A 149 -19.50 26.95 5.09
CA ILE A 149 -20.03 27.35 3.78
C ILE A 149 -18.84 27.44 2.82
N PRO A 150 -18.76 26.57 1.80
CA PRO A 150 -17.71 26.65 0.79
C PRO A 150 -17.63 28.03 0.16
N ALA A 151 -16.45 28.64 0.19
CA ALA A 151 -16.26 30.01 -0.23
C ALA A 151 -14.87 30.23 -0.83
N GLN A 152 -14.85 30.83 -2.03
CA GLN A 152 -13.64 31.35 -2.62
C GLN A 152 -13.23 32.63 -1.90
N ARG A 153 -11.93 32.76 -1.65
CA ARG A 153 -11.34 33.94 -1.02
C ARG A 153 -10.70 34.83 -2.07
N SER A 154 -11.12 36.09 -2.09
CA SER A 154 -10.40 37.17 -2.78
C SER A 154 -9.66 38.04 -1.75
N PRO A 155 -8.82 39.00 -2.18
CA PRO A 155 -8.19 39.94 -1.24
C PRO A 155 -9.19 40.80 -0.45
N SER A 156 -10.42 40.98 -0.95
CA SER A 156 -11.42 41.90 -0.38
C SER A 156 -12.70 41.24 0.12
N ALA A 157 -12.97 39.97 -0.20
CA ALA A 157 -14.20 39.29 0.21
C ALA A 157 -14.08 37.77 0.22
N LEU A 158 -15.02 37.12 0.93
CA LEU A 158 -15.41 35.72 0.76
C LEU A 158 -16.65 35.65 -0.13
N GLN A 159 -16.63 34.76 -1.13
CA GLN A 159 -17.77 34.49 -2.00
C GLN A 159 -18.08 33.00 -1.98
N GLY A 160 -19.22 32.61 -1.44
CA GLY A 160 -19.59 31.22 -1.21
C GLY A 160 -21.03 30.89 -1.57
N SER A 161 -21.35 29.61 -1.50
CA SER A 161 -22.71 29.12 -1.71
C SER A 161 -23.13 28.18 -0.59
N ALA A 162 -24.25 28.49 0.06
CA ALA A 162 -24.86 27.66 1.09
C ALA A 162 -26.05 26.89 0.52
N ASP A 163 -26.18 25.61 0.86
CA ASP A 163 -27.31 24.72 0.54
C ASP A 163 -28.46 24.84 1.56
N PHE A 164 -28.41 25.87 2.42
CA PHE A 164 -29.40 26.15 3.46
C PHE A 164 -29.51 27.66 3.68
N VAL A 165 -30.56 28.09 4.38
CA VAL A 165 -30.76 29.49 4.79
C VAL A 165 -30.22 29.69 6.21
N PRO A 166 -29.06 30.36 6.41
CA PRO A 166 -28.50 30.54 7.74
C PRO A 166 -29.32 31.53 8.57
N LEU A 167 -29.48 31.24 9.87
CA LEU A 167 -30.06 32.14 10.86
C LEU A 167 -29.03 33.12 11.43
N ALA A 168 -27.76 32.71 11.47
CA ALA A 168 -26.62 33.58 11.71
C ALA A 168 -25.52 33.27 10.70
N LEU A 169 -24.74 34.27 10.30
CA LEU A 169 -23.70 34.16 9.28
C LEU A 169 -22.50 35.01 9.69
N GLY A 170 -21.29 34.48 9.52
CA GLY A 170 -20.08 35.25 9.78
C GLY A 170 -18.84 34.66 9.13
N GLY A 171 -17.81 35.50 9.04
CA GLY A 171 -16.45 35.01 8.84
C GLY A 171 -15.90 34.50 10.16
N PHE A 172 -15.16 33.39 10.14
CA PHE A 172 -14.52 32.82 11.31
C PHE A 172 -13.06 32.54 10.99
N GLU A 173 -12.16 33.06 11.82
CA GLU A 173 -10.74 32.74 11.78
C GLU A 173 -10.52 31.42 12.52
N GLN A 174 -9.82 30.48 11.88
CA GLN A 174 -9.44 29.21 12.50
C GLN A 174 -8.05 29.34 13.10
N ALA A 175 -7.93 29.08 14.42
CA ALA A 175 -6.64 28.95 15.07
C ALA A 175 -5.91 27.67 14.61
N ALA A 176 -4.58 27.70 14.61
CA ALA A 176 -3.78 26.51 14.38
C ALA A 176 -4.03 25.49 15.52
N ALA A 177 -4.34 24.25 15.14
CA ALA A 177 -4.46 23.14 16.07
C ALA A 177 -3.12 22.41 16.22
N THR A 178 -2.97 21.60 17.26
CA THR A 178 -1.89 20.61 17.32
C THR A 178 -2.08 19.63 16.16
N PRO A 179 -1.08 19.45 15.28
CA PRO A 179 -1.19 18.54 14.15
C PRO A 179 -1.38 17.09 14.62
N ILE A 180 -2.24 16.34 13.94
CA ILE A 180 -2.40 14.91 14.15
C ILE A 180 -1.72 14.09 13.05
N ALA A 181 -1.39 12.84 13.36
CA ALA A 181 -0.85 11.88 12.40
C ALA A 181 -1.81 10.70 12.16
N LEU A 182 -2.16 10.52 10.89
CA LEU A 182 -2.78 9.32 10.36
C LEU A 182 -1.70 8.40 9.80
N ILE A 183 -1.56 7.18 10.34
CA ILE A 183 -0.62 6.19 9.82
C ILE A 183 -1.39 5.12 9.04
N THR A 184 -1.12 5.03 7.74
CA THR A 184 -1.65 3.98 6.86
C THR A 184 -0.67 2.83 6.75
N GLN A 185 -1.13 1.62 7.05
CA GLN A 185 -0.30 0.41 7.04
C GLN A 185 -0.79 -0.59 6.00
N GLU A 186 0.09 -0.98 5.08
CA GLU A 186 -0.18 -2.08 4.14
C GLU A 186 -0.09 -3.45 4.82
N VAL A 187 -0.80 -4.45 4.27
CA VAL A 187 -0.90 -5.81 4.84
C VAL A 187 0.46 -6.51 5.02
N HIS A 188 1.47 -6.12 4.22
CA HIS A 188 2.80 -6.71 4.25
C HIS A 188 3.79 -5.97 5.18
N GLN A 189 3.40 -4.83 5.74
CA GLN A 189 4.28 -4.00 6.54
C GLN A 189 4.16 -4.34 8.03
N GLU A 190 5.29 -4.30 8.73
CA GLU A 190 5.34 -4.50 10.18
C GLU A 190 4.99 -3.20 10.93
N PHE A 191 4.13 -3.32 11.94
CA PHE A 191 3.80 -2.23 12.84
C PHE A 191 4.60 -2.36 14.12
N THR A 192 5.39 -1.34 14.42
CA THR A 192 6.30 -1.33 15.56
C THR A 192 5.79 -0.38 16.65
N PRO A 193 6.23 -0.53 17.91
CA PRO A 193 5.91 0.43 18.97
C PRO A 193 6.28 1.87 18.60
N ALA A 194 7.38 2.07 17.88
CA ALA A 194 7.81 3.40 17.43
C ALA A 194 6.86 4.03 16.41
N VAL A 195 6.19 3.20 15.60
CA VAL A 195 5.12 3.64 14.68
C VAL A 195 3.83 3.88 15.45
N ALA A 196 3.50 3.03 16.44
CA ALA A 196 2.34 3.20 17.29
C ALA A 196 2.36 4.52 18.08
N GLU A 197 3.52 4.92 18.60
CA GLU A 197 3.74 6.18 19.31
C GLU A 197 3.50 7.43 18.46
N LEU A 198 3.53 7.30 17.12
CA LEU A 198 3.29 8.40 16.19
C LEU A 198 1.83 8.53 15.77
N ALA A 199 1.01 7.50 15.95
CA ALA A 199 -0.34 7.48 15.40
C ALA A 199 -1.33 8.15 16.37
N ASP A 200 -2.06 9.17 15.89
CA ASP A 200 -3.33 9.59 16.49
C ASP A 200 -4.49 8.80 15.87
N ILE A 201 -4.34 8.43 14.60
CA ILE A 201 -5.23 7.56 13.85
C ILE A 201 -4.39 6.45 13.21
N PHE A 202 -4.73 5.20 13.50
CA PHE A 202 -4.14 4.04 12.84
C PHE A 202 -5.12 3.44 11.85
N SER A 203 -4.68 3.34 10.59
CA SER A 203 -5.52 2.90 9.48
C SER A 203 -4.86 1.73 8.74
N PRO A 204 -5.11 0.49 9.19
CA PRO A 204 -4.62 -0.69 8.49
C PRO A 204 -5.44 -0.94 7.22
N ALA A 205 -4.75 -1.21 6.12
CA ALA A 205 -5.37 -1.66 4.88
C ALA A 205 -5.71 -3.16 4.91
N GLY A 206 -6.48 -3.58 3.92
CA GLY A 206 -6.73 -5.00 3.62
C GLY A 206 -8.20 -5.40 3.50
N LEU A 207 -9.14 -4.50 3.84
CA LEU A 207 -10.56 -4.71 3.60
C LEU A 207 -10.96 -4.21 2.22
N ARG A 208 -11.75 -5.01 1.51
CA ARG A 208 -12.28 -4.70 0.19
C ARG A 208 -13.76 -5.04 0.09
N PRO A 209 -14.58 -4.21 -0.58
CA PRO A 209 -15.97 -4.55 -0.80
C PRO A 209 -16.11 -5.62 -1.89
N THR A 210 -17.19 -6.38 -1.80
CA THR A 210 -17.68 -7.28 -2.85
C THR A 210 -18.92 -6.68 -3.49
N ILE A 211 -19.34 -7.22 -4.63
CA ILE A 211 -20.54 -6.72 -5.33
C ILE A 211 -21.83 -6.88 -4.51
N SER A 212 -21.86 -7.80 -3.53
CA SER A 212 -22.98 -7.96 -2.60
C SER A 212 -22.98 -6.95 -1.44
N GLY A 213 -21.96 -6.08 -1.36
CA GLY A 213 -21.77 -5.10 -0.30
C GLY A 213 -21.01 -5.63 0.93
N ALA A 214 -20.70 -6.94 0.98
CA ALA A 214 -19.87 -7.53 2.04
C ALA A 214 -18.41 -7.10 1.93
N LEU A 215 -17.71 -7.08 3.07
CA LEU A 215 -16.26 -6.87 3.13
C LEU A 215 -15.53 -8.21 3.12
N ILE A 216 -14.45 -8.28 2.34
CA ILE A 216 -13.52 -9.40 2.29
C ILE A 216 -12.09 -8.91 2.54
N GLY A 217 -11.19 -9.85 2.79
CA GLY A 217 -9.80 -9.58 3.10
C GLY A 217 -9.55 -9.53 4.61
N SER A 218 -8.34 -9.16 4.99
CA SER A 218 -7.90 -9.13 6.38
C SER A 218 -7.03 -7.91 6.63
N LEU A 219 -7.12 -7.39 7.85
CA LEU A 219 -6.33 -6.24 8.28
C LEU A 219 -4.89 -6.64 8.52
N ALA A 220 -3.96 -5.70 8.28
CA ALA A 220 -2.59 -5.82 8.74
C ALA A 220 -2.56 -6.14 10.25
N SER A 221 -1.87 -7.20 10.65
CA SER A 221 -1.76 -7.64 12.04
C SER A 221 -0.80 -6.73 12.79
N ALA A 222 -1.32 -5.72 13.46
CA ALA A 222 -0.50 -4.59 13.87
C ALA A 222 -1.09 -3.74 14.99
N GLY A 223 -2.34 -3.31 14.88
CA GLY A 223 -2.94 -2.42 15.86
C GLY A 223 -3.89 -3.13 16.83
N SER A 224 -4.05 -2.55 18.02
CA SER A 224 -5.05 -2.94 18.99
C SER A 224 -6.15 -1.88 19.02
N ALA A 225 -7.41 -2.30 19.17
CA ALA A 225 -8.51 -1.38 19.47
C ALA A 225 -8.36 -0.73 20.86
N ASP A 226 -7.56 -1.34 21.75
CA ASP A 226 -7.30 -0.86 23.12
C ASP A 226 -6.15 0.18 23.21
N ALA A 227 -5.62 0.65 22.09
CA ALA A 227 -4.50 1.59 22.07
C ALA A 227 -4.97 3.06 22.15
N ASP A 228 -4.06 3.98 22.46
CA ASP A 228 -4.34 5.42 22.62
C ASP A 228 -4.64 6.16 21.29
N TYR A 229 -4.83 5.44 20.18
CA TYR A 229 -5.15 5.98 18.85
C TYR A 229 -6.54 5.55 18.37
N LEU A 230 -7.10 6.30 17.42
CA LEU A 230 -8.32 5.90 16.72
C LEU A 230 -8.01 4.78 15.72
N PHE A 231 -8.47 3.56 16.01
CA PHE A 231 -8.36 2.44 15.08
C PHE A 231 -9.45 2.53 14.00
N MET A 232 -9.07 2.98 12.80
CA MET A 232 -9.99 3.25 11.69
C MET A 232 -9.49 2.60 10.39
N PRO A 233 -9.83 1.34 10.08
CA PRO A 233 -9.27 0.64 8.92
C PRO A 233 -9.60 1.29 7.57
N LEU A 234 -8.80 1.00 6.54
CA LEU A 234 -9.13 1.37 5.17
C LEU A 234 -10.00 0.30 4.51
N VAL A 235 -11.09 0.76 3.90
CA VAL A 235 -11.88 -0.01 2.95
C VAL A 235 -11.59 0.53 1.56
N ARG A 236 -11.01 -0.33 0.71
CA ARG A 236 -10.51 0.07 -0.62
C ARG A 236 -10.88 -0.92 -1.69
N ASN A 237 -10.84 -0.52 -2.95
CA ASN A 237 -11.21 -1.38 -4.08
C ASN A 237 -10.01 -1.96 -4.83
N TYR A 238 -8.91 -2.22 -4.12
CA TYR A 238 -7.70 -2.79 -4.72
C TYR A 238 -6.87 -3.56 -3.69
N ALA A 239 -6.19 -4.63 -4.14
CA ALA A 239 -5.14 -5.28 -3.33
C ALA A 239 -3.80 -4.56 -3.54
N HIS A 240 -3.53 -4.13 -4.78
CA HIS A 240 -2.34 -3.38 -5.18
C HIS A 240 -2.78 -2.10 -5.93
N PRO A 241 -2.17 -0.93 -5.68
CA PRO A 241 -2.60 0.35 -6.28
C PRO A 241 -2.61 0.37 -7.83
N ALA A 242 -1.80 -0.48 -8.47
CA ALA A 242 -1.77 -0.64 -9.93
C ALA A 242 -2.94 -1.43 -10.51
N ALA A 243 -3.68 -2.19 -9.69
CA ALA A 243 -4.78 -3.07 -10.09
C ALA A 243 -6.06 -2.72 -9.33
N VAL A 244 -6.70 -1.64 -9.75
CA VAL A 244 -7.93 -1.12 -9.14
C VAL A 244 -9.16 -1.84 -9.69
N ASP A 245 -9.96 -2.44 -8.82
CA ASP A 245 -11.26 -3.03 -9.14
C ASP A 245 -12.36 -1.97 -9.04
N SER A 246 -12.42 -1.11 -10.06
CA SER A 246 -13.45 -0.08 -10.16
C SER A 246 -14.84 -0.66 -10.43
N ALA A 247 -14.94 -1.81 -11.10
CA ALA A 247 -16.20 -2.41 -11.52
C ALA A 247 -17.07 -2.82 -10.32
N THR A 248 -16.47 -3.44 -9.30
CA THR A 248 -17.21 -3.89 -8.10
C THR A 248 -17.83 -2.71 -7.36
N VAL A 249 -17.05 -1.67 -7.08
CA VAL A 249 -17.56 -0.49 -6.37
C VAL A 249 -18.50 0.33 -7.23
N ALA A 250 -18.24 0.46 -8.54
CA ALA A 250 -19.16 1.14 -9.44
C ALA A 250 -20.54 0.49 -9.45
N GLY A 251 -20.61 -0.85 -9.54
CA GLY A 251 -21.87 -1.59 -9.48
C GLY A 251 -22.59 -1.45 -8.13
N LEU A 252 -21.83 -1.45 -7.03
CA LEU A 252 -22.36 -1.26 -5.68
C LEU A 252 -22.97 0.14 -5.50
N LEU A 253 -22.28 1.19 -5.97
CA LEU A 253 -22.71 2.58 -5.82
C LEU A 253 -23.89 2.93 -6.73
N ALA A 254 -23.94 2.35 -7.94
CA ALA A 254 -24.99 2.60 -8.93
C ALA A 254 -26.37 2.08 -8.48
N GLU A 255 -26.42 0.98 -7.73
CA GLU A 255 -27.66 0.35 -7.31
C GLU A 255 -28.04 0.77 -5.86
N PRO A 256 -29.14 1.52 -5.64
CA PRO A 256 -29.50 2.05 -4.33
C PRO A 256 -29.63 0.97 -3.24
N SER A 257 -30.13 -0.21 -3.60
CA SER A 257 -30.32 -1.32 -2.66
C SER A 257 -28.98 -1.92 -2.18
N LEU A 258 -28.01 -2.06 -3.08
CA LEU A 258 -26.65 -2.54 -2.77
C LEU A 258 -25.87 -1.49 -1.97
N ARG A 259 -25.98 -0.21 -2.35
CA ARG A 259 -25.40 0.91 -1.60
C ARG A 259 -25.88 0.96 -0.16
N ALA A 260 -27.19 0.84 0.06
CA ALA A 260 -27.77 0.79 1.40
C ALA A 260 -27.34 -0.45 2.19
N ALA A 261 -27.19 -1.61 1.54
CA ALA A 261 -26.68 -2.83 2.17
C ALA A 261 -25.22 -2.67 2.61
N HIS A 262 -24.40 -2.05 1.77
CA HIS A 262 -23.00 -1.79 2.08
C HIS A 262 -22.83 -0.82 3.25
N ILE A 263 -23.61 0.26 3.32
CA ILE A 263 -23.60 1.20 4.45
C ILE A 263 -23.91 0.47 5.77
N ARG A 264 -24.97 -0.37 5.78
CA ARG A 264 -25.32 -1.15 6.98
C ARG A 264 -24.19 -2.09 7.40
N LEU A 265 -23.57 -2.77 6.44
CA LEU A 265 -22.47 -3.71 6.70
C LEU A 265 -21.23 -3.00 7.22
N LEU A 266 -20.87 -1.84 6.68
CA LEU A 266 -19.77 -1.02 7.20
C LEU A 266 -20.01 -0.66 8.67
N ARG A 267 -21.21 -0.13 9.00
CA ARG A 267 -21.57 0.18 10.39
C ARG A 267 -21.49 -1.05 11.29
N GLU A 268 -22.08 -2.16 10.87
CA GLU A 268 -22.09 -3.41 11.65
C GLU A 268 -20.68 -3.96 11.90
N VAL A 269 -19.81 -3.95 10.88
CA VAL A 269 -18.42 -4.38 11.03
C VAL A 269 -17.65 -3.43 11.95
N ALA A 270 -17.84 -2.12 11.84
CA ALA A 270 -17.20 -1.16 12.74
C ALA A 270 -17.60 -1.42 14.19
N SER A 271 -18.91 -1.53 14.47
CA SER A 271 -19.41 -1.76 15.82
C SER A 271 -19.00 -3.13 16.38
N PHE A 272 -19.06 -4.20 15.57
CA PHE A 272 -18.72 -5.55 16.03
C PHE A 272 -17.24 -5.69 16.41
N ASN A 273 -16.35 -4.99 15.71
CA ASN A 273 -14.91 -5.05 15.95
C ASN A 273 -14.40 -3.85 16.78
N GLU A 274 -15.31 -3.03 17.33
CA GLU A 274 -14.99 -1.85 18.15
C GLU A 274 -14.05 -0.86 17.44
N PHE A 275 -14.20 -0.73 16.12
CA PHE A 275 -13.46 0.28 15.35
C PHE A 275 -14.01 1.67 15.65
N ALA A 276 -13.13 2.66 15.66
CA ALA A 276 -13.53 4.06 15.77
C ALA A 276 -14.25 4.57 14.50
N GLY A 277 -14.16 3.81 13.40
CA GLY A 277 -14.72 4.18 12.11
C GLY A 277 -13.98 3.53 10.95
N PHE A 278 -14.12 4.09 9.75
CA PHE A 278 -13.41 3.63 8.54
C PHE A 278 -12.92 4.80 7.70
N PHE A 279 -11.80 4.58 7.00
CA PHE A 279 -11.42 5.37 5.82
C PHE A 279 -11.92 4.70 4.55
N ILE A 280 -12.55 5.45 3.66
CA ILE A 280 -12.99 4.99 2.34
C ILE A 280 -11.98 5.45 1.28
N ASP A 281 -11.38 4.50 0.57
CA ASP A 281 -10.43 4.73 -0.54
C ASP A 281 -10.88 3.99 -1.81
N TYR A 282 -11.94 4.52 -2.43
CA TYR A 282 -12.48 4.00 -3.69
C TYR A 282 -11.92 4.78 -4.85
N ARG A 283 -11.15 4.09 -5.71
CA ARG A 283 -10.38 4.66 -6.82
C ARG A 283 -10.94 4.23 -8.17
N GLY A 284 -10.65 5.03 -9.20
CA GLY A 284 -10.96 4.68 -10.59
C GLY A 284 -12.46 4.61 -10.92
N LEU A 285 -13.31 5.26 -10.12
CA LEU A 285 -14.75 5.34 -10.40
C LEU A 285 -15.01 6.29 -11.57
N PRO A 286 -15.96 5.97 -12.45
CA PRO A 286 -16.30 6.84 -13.57
C PRO A 286 -17.00 8.13 -13.08
N PRO A 287 -16.86 9.26 -13.79
CA PRO A 287 -17.34 10.57 -13.32
C PRO A 287 -18.86 10.67 -13.18
N ASP A 288 -19.62 9.88 -13.94
CA ASP A 288 -21.09 9.80 -13.87
C ASP A 288 -21.60 9.27 -12.52
N LEU A 289 -20.76 8.58 -11.74
CA LEU A 289 -21.08 8.16 -10.38
C LEU A 289 -20.85 9.24 -9.31
N ARG A 290 -20.48 10.47 -9.68
CA ARG A 290 -20.24 11.58 -8.72
C ARG A 290 -21.39 11.76 -7.73
N GLY A 291 -22.63 11.81 -8.24
CA GLY A 291 -23.83 11.95 -7.41
C GLY A 291 -24.05 10.74 -6.48
N ALA A 292 -23.93 9.52 -7.02
CA ALA A 292 -24.12 8.29 -6.27
C ALA A 292 -23.06 8.09 -5.16
N PHE A 293 -21.81 8.48 -5.42
CA PHE A 293 -20.73 8.44 -4.43
C PHE A 293 -20.96 9.50 -3.33
N GLY A 294 -21.37 10.72 -3.70
CA GLY A 294 -21.75 11.75 -2.73
C GLY A 294 -22.93 11.33 -1.83
N GLU A 295 -23.95 10.69 -2.40
CA GLU A 295 -25.07 10.10 -1.64
C GLU A 295 -24.61 8.99 -0.69
N PHE A 296 -23.72 8.11 -1.14
CA PHE A 296 -23.12 7.08 -0.31
C PHE A 296 -22.41 7.67 0.90
N LEU A 297 -21.54 8.67 0.70
CA LEU A 297 -20.77 9.29 1.78
C LEU A 297 -21.65 10.01 2.79
N ARG A 298 -22.66 10.77 2.34
CA ARG A 298 -23.61 11.45 3.24
C ARG A 298 -24.41 10.46 4.09
N ALA A 299 -24.99 9.45 3.46
CA ALA A 299 -25.76 8.43 4.17
C ALA A 299 -24.89 7.60 5.14
N LEU A 300 -23.63 7.32 4.77
CA LEU A 300 -22.68 6.66 5.66
C LEU A 300 -22.32 7.53 6.87
N ALA A 301 -22.07 8.83 6.65
CA ALA A 301 -21.76 9.78 7.72
C ALA A 301 -22.91 9.90 8.74
N GLU A 302 -24.16 9.97 8.26
CA GLU A 302 -25.36 10.01 9.12
C GLU A 302 -25.47 8.76 10.01
N GLU A 303 -25.30 7.57 9.42
CA GLU A 303 -25.33 6.30 10.15
C GLU A 303 -24.17 6.16 11.14
N PHE A 304 -22.98 6.64 10.78
CA PHE A 304 -21.80 6.60 11.63
C PHE A 304 -21.93 7.55 12.82
N MET A 305 -22.34 8.80 12.58
CA MET A 305 -22.58 9.80 13.61
C MET A 305 -23.61 9.29 14.64
N ALA A 306 -24.68 8.63 14.20
CA ALA A 306 -25.70 8.05 15.07
C ALA A 306 -25.16 6.94 16.00
N GLN A 307 -24.01 6.34 15.68
CA GLN A 307 -23.34 5.30 16.47
C GLN A 307 -22.05 5.80 17.15
N GLY A 308 -21.71 7.09 17.03
CA GLY A 308 -20.44 7.64 17.53
C GLY A 308 -19.20 7.17 16.75
N LEU A 309 -19.39 6.65 15.53
CA LEU A 309 -18.31 6.26 14.61
C LEU A 309 -17.87 7.46 13.76
N ARG A 310 -16.66 7.38 13.19
CA ARG A 310 -16.06 8.42 12.35
C ARG A 310 -15.88 7.98 10.89
N LEU A 311 -16.03 8.91 9.96
CA LEU A 311 -15.80 8.70 8.53
C LEU A 311 -14.54 9.42 8.06
N GLY A 312 -13.57 8.65 7.60
CA GLY A 312 -12.44 9.14 6.82
C GLY A 312 -12.67 8.95 5.32
N VAL A 313 -12.21 9.88 4.49
CA VAL A 313 -12.25 9.75 3.02
C VAL A 313 -10.89 10.04 2.42
N VAL A 314 -10.41 9.13 1.56
CA VAL A 314 -9.17 9.28 0.80
C VAL A 314 -9.51 9.79 -0.60
N MET A 315 -8.87 10.88 -1.04
CA MET A 315 -9.19 11.52 -2.32
C MET A 315 -7.94 12.07 -3.05
N PRO A 316 -7.95 12.17 -4.39
CA PRO A 316 -6.87 12.82 -5.12
C PRO A 316 -6.87 14.33 -4.95
N ALA A 317 -5.75 14.95 -5.30
CA ALA A 317 -5.59 16.41 -5.43
C ALA A 317 -6.23 16.99 -6.71
N HIS A 318 -7.38 16.46 -7.15
CA HIS A 318 -8.07 16.90 -8.35
C HIS A 318 -9.60 16.89 -8.19
N ASP A 319 -10.20 18.08 -8.30
CA ASP A 319 -11.63 18.32 -8.47
C ASP A 319 -11.90 18.95 -9.85
N GLY A 320 -12.77 18.33 -10.62
CA GLY A 320 -13.20 18.82 -11.92
C GLY A 320 -14.49 18.12 -12.33
N ASP A 321 -15.11 18.54 -13.44
CA ASP A 321 -16.33 17.90 -13.96
C ASP A 321 -16.08 16.42 -14.32
N ASP A 322 -14.85 16.09 -14.67
CA ASP A 322 -14.39 14.73 -14.94
C ASP A 322 -13.97 13.97 -13.66
N SER A 323 -14.16 14.54 -12.47
CA SER A 323 -13.83 13.91 -11.19
C SER A 323 -15.09 13.43 -10.46
N VAL A 324 -15.06 12.17 -10.02
CA VAL A 324 -16.07 11.59 -9.13
C VAL A 324 -16.03 12.19 -7.71
N TYR A 325 -14.91 12.83 -7.34
CA TYR A 325 -14.67 13.36 -5.99
C TYR A 325 -15.17 14.79 -5.86
N ASP A 326 -16.36 14.94 -5.31
CA ASP A 326 -16.91 16.25 -4.96
C ASP A 326 -16.37 16.74 -3.62
N TRP A 327 -15.40 17.66 -3.65
CA TRP A 327 -14.73 18.15 -2.44
C TRP A 327 -15.69 18.78 -1.43
N VAL A 328 -16.72 19.49 -1.88
CA VAL A 328 -17.72 20.10 -0.99
C VAL A 328 -18.53 19.02 -0.29
N THR A 329 -19.00 18.03 -1.03
CA THR A 329 -19.77 16.91 -0.48
C THR A 329 -18.92 16.08 0.48
N ILE A 330 -17.66 15.81 0.12
CA ILE A 330 -16.70 15.08 0.96
C ILE A 330 -16.42 15.86 2.25
N GLY A 331 -16.14 17.16 2.17
CA GLY A 331 -15.83 17.99 3.34
C GLY A 331 -17.01 18.15 4.31
N ALA A 332 -18.24 18.13 3.79
CA ALA A 332 -19.45 18.12 4.60
C ALA A 332 -19.67 16.76 5.31
N ALA A 333 -19.44 15.64 4.62
CA ALA A 333 -19.72 14.30 5.14
C ALA A 333 -18.62 13.72 6.04
N ALA A 334 -17.34 13.91 5.70
CA ALA A 334 -16.23 13.24 6.39
C ALA A 334 -15.83 13.97 7.69
N ASP A 335 -15.36 13.22 8.68
CA ASP A 335 -14.65 13.74 9.85
C ASP A 335 -13.18 14.05 9.51
N TYR A 336 -12.59 13.21 8.67
CA TYR A 336 -11.21 13.36 8.18
C TYR A 336 -11.15 13.19 6.67
N VAL A 337 -10.41 14.06 6.01
CA VAL A 337 -10.14 13.97 4.57
C VAL A 337 -8.65 13.82 4.35
N GLN A 338 -8.23 12.63 3.92
CA GLN A 338 -6.87 12.36 3.52
C GLN A 338 -6.68 12.70 2.05
N LEU A 339 -5.80 13.64 1.77
CA LEU A 339 -5.27 13.81 0.42
C LEU A 339 -4.35 12.64 0.09
N ARG A 340 -4.47 12.04 -1.09
CA ARG A 340 -3.49 11.05 -1.56
C ARG A 340 -2.12 11.71 -1.74
N PRO A 341 -1.01 10.96 -1.55
CA PRO A 341 0.31 11.42 -1.97
C PRO A 341 0.26 11.91 -3.43
N LEU A 342 0.92 13.04 -3.68
CA LEU A 342 0.93 13.68 -5.00
C LEU A 342 1.76 12.84 -5.98
N ASP A 343 1.32 12.78 -7.23
CA ASP A 343 1.97 11.97 -8.28
C ASP A 343 3.36 12.50 -8.67
N GLU A 344 3.70 13.74 -8.29
CA GLU A 344 5.04 14.34 -8.42
C GLU A 344 5.26 15.30 -7.24
N PRO A 345 6.52 15.56 -6.80
CA PRO A 345 6.79 16.55 -5.76
C PRO A 345 6.50 17.96 -6.30
N PRO A 346 5.43 18.63 -5.84
CA PRO A 346 5.00 19.90 -6.43
C PRO A 346 6.00 21.00 -6.15
N VAL A 347 6.08 22.05 -6.97
CA VAL A 347 6.81 23.27 -6.55
C VAL A 347 6.02 23.97 -5.42
N HIS A 348 6.69 24.78 -4.58
CA HIS A 348 6.06 25.46 -3.44
C HIS A 348 4.73 26.16 -3.79
N THR A 349 4.73 26.95 -4.86
CA THR A 349 3.58 27.74 -5.30
C THR A 349 2.40 26.90 -5.78
N GLU A 350 2.66 25.70 -6.33
CA GLU A 350 1.62 24.81 -6.81
C GLU A 350 0.90 24.13 -5.64
N LEU A 351 1.65 23.73 -4.61
CA LEU A 351 1.09 23.18 -3.38
C LEU A 351 0.25 24.24 -2.64
N ASP A 352 0.73 25.48 -2.55
CA ASP A 352 -0.03 26.59 -1.96
C ASP A 352 -1.37 26.82 -2.68
N ALA A 353 -1.35 26.80 -4.02
CA ALA A 353 -2.55 26.99 -4.84
C ALA A 353 -3.53 25.84 -4.67
N LEU A 354 -3.05 24.60 -4.62
CA LEU A 354 -3.87 23.42 -4.34
C LEU A 354 -4.52 23.48 -2.95
N LEU A 355 -3.74 23.74 -1.90
CA LEU A 355 -4.23 23.82 -0.53
C LEU A 355 -5.22 24.98 -0.36
N SER A 356 -5.01 26.10 -1.06
CA SER A 356 -5.96 27.22 -1.06
C SER A 356 -7.33 26.84 -1.66
N ARG A 357 -7.35 26.05 -2.75
CA ARG A 357 -8.61 25.55 -3.34
C ARG A 357 -9.28 24.48 -2.45
N LEU A 358 -8.50 23.57 -1.88
CA LEU A 358 -9.00 22.56 -0.95
C LEU A 358 -9.65 23.21 0.28
N THR A 359 -8.97 24.17 0.90
CA THR A 359 -9.48 24.85 2.11
C THR A 359 -10.61 25.85 1.85
N ALA A 360 -10.88 26.18 0.59
CA ALA A 360 -12.10 26.87 0.18
C ALA A 360 -13.33 25.95 0.15
N SER A 361 -13.12 24.63 0.00
CA SER A 361 -14.18 23.62 -0.15
C SER A 361 -14.34 22.72 1.07
N ILE A 362 -13.28 22.54 1.86
CA ILE A 362 -13.19 21.60 2.98
C ILE A 362 -12.70 22.36 4.22
N PRO A 363 -13.31 22.15 5.40
CA PRO A 363 -12.81 22.74 6.65
C PRO A 363 -11.35 22.35 6.91
N ARG A 364 -10.50 23.32 7.22
CA ARG A 364 -9.05 23.14 7.39
C ARG A 364 -8.70 22.06 8.42
N HIS A 365 -9.41 22.06 9.55
CA HIS A 365 -9.23 21.09 10.64
C HIS A 365 -9.68 19.65 10.33
N LYS A 366 -10.22 19.38 9.13
CA LYS A 366 -10.51 18.02 8.64
C LYS A 366 -9.46 17.50 7.66
N LEU A 367 -8.63 18.38 7.08
CA LEU A 367 -7.74 18.04 5.96
C LEU A 367 -6.39 17.50 6.46
N LEU A 368 -6.05 16.29 6.04
CA LEU A 368 -4.76 15.63 6.27
C LEU A 368 -3.97 15.59 4.96
N LEU A 369 -2.75 16.13 4.98
CA LEU A 369 -1.87 16.11 3.81
C LEU A 369 -1.17 14.75 3.70
N GLY A 370 -1.42 14.02 2.61
CA GLY A 370 -0.82 12.71 2.38
C GLY A 370 0.60 12.77 1.87
N ILE A 371 1.46 11.94 2.44
CA ILE A 371 2.83 11.67 2.00
C ILE A 371 3.09 10.16 1.95
N ASP A 372 4.07 9.75 1.16
CA ASP A 372 4.68 8.43 1.25
C ASP A 372 6.00 8.53 2.01
N ALA A 373 6.20 7.68 3.01
CA ALA A 373 7.45 7.61 3.78
C ALA A 373 8.49 6.67 3.14
N SER A 374 8.08 5.86 2.16
CA SER A 374 8.99 5.04 1.35
C SER A 374 9.54 5.85 0.15
N PRO A 375 10.72 5.50 -0.37
CA PRO A 375 11.19 6.04 -1.64
C PRO A 375 10.20 5.72 -2.76
N ALA A 376 10.18 6.53 -3.81
CA ALA A 376 9.31 6.31 -4.96
C ALA A 376 10.07 6.41 -6.28
N ARG A 377 9.90 5.41 -7.16
CA ARG A 377 10.43 5.42 -8.53
C ARG A 377 9.53 6.26 -9.42
N GLU A 378 10.12 7.16 -10.17
CA GLU A 378 9.43 7.92 -11.22
C GLU A 378 9.45 7.13 -12.54
N LEU A 379 8.28 6.84 -13.08
CA LEU A 379 8.08 6.18 -14.38
C LEU A 379 6.98 6.92 -15.16
N ALA A 380 7.34 7.52 -16.28
CA ALA A 380 6.41 8.26 -17.16
C ALA A 380 5.55 9.31 -16.42
N GLY A 381 6.16 10.07 -15.51
CA GLY A 381 5.47 11.11 -14.70
C GLY A 381 4.60 10.55 -13.57
N ARG A 382 4.79 9.28 -13.19
CA ARG A 382 4.09 8.66 -12.06
C ARG A 382 5.08 8.16 -11.04
N LEU A 383 4.77 8.39 -9.76
CA LEU A 383 5.50 7.84 -8.63
C LEU A 383 4.94 6.48 -8.23
N SER A 384 5.81 5.49 -8.12
CA SER A 384 5.51 4.19 -7.52
C SER A 384 6.37 4.02 -6.27
N PRO A 385 5.77 3.89 -5.07
CA PRO A 385 6.52 3.54 -3.87
C PRO A 385 7.30 2.23 -4.08
N ILE A 386 8.54 2.21 -3.63
CA ILE A 386 9.45 1.06 -3.70
C ILE A 386 10.16 0.92 -2.35
N ASP A 387 10.64 -0.28 -2.05
CA ASP A 387 11.47 -0.45 -0.85
C ASP A 387 12.88 0.14 -1.06
N TRP A 388 13.59 0.37 0.03
CA TRP A 388 14.92 0.97 -0.01
C TRP A 388 15.98 0.10 -0.70
N HIS A 389 15.83 -1.23 -0.66
CA HIS A 389 16.76 -2.13 -1.37
C HIS A 389 16.53 -2.04 -2.89
N GLU A 390 15.27 -1.99 -3.33
CA GLU A 390 14.91 -1.75 -4.72
C GLU A 390 15.36 -0.38 -5.20
N ALA A 391 15.25 0.65 -4.35
CA ALA A 391 15.74 2.00 -4.62
C ALA A 391 17.24 2.03 -4.93
N LEU A 392 18.01 1.11 -4.33
CA LEU A 392 19.45 0.96 -4.56
C LEU A 392 19.79 -0.08 -5.63
N ALA A 393 18.82 -0.85 -6.14
CA ALA A 393 19.04 -1.93 -7.11
C ALA A 393 19.69 -1.46 -8.42
N GLY A 394 19.44 -0.21 -8.82
CA GLY A 394 20.05 0.37 -10.02
C GLY A 394 21.57 0.52 -9.91
N LEU A 395 22.15 0.49 -8.71
CA LEU A 395 23.60 0.57 -8.53
C LEU A 395 24.33 -0.68 -9.02
N GLY A 396 23.67 -1.84 -9.12
CA GLY A 396 24.31 -3.11 -9.43
C GLY A 396 25.07 -3.70 -8.25
N ASP A 397 25.90 -4.69 -8.52
CA ASP A 397 26.65 -5.45 -7.52
C ASP A 397 28.14 -5.10 -7.56
N VAL A 398 28.87 -5.45 -6.49
CA VAL A 398 30.33 -5.22 -6.46
C VAL A 398 31.01 -6.16 -7.45
N VAL A 399 31.78 -5.57 -8.36
CA VAL A 399 32.69 -6.29 -9.27
C VAL A 399 34.14 -5.97 -8.93
N LEU A 400 35.01 -6.96 -9.11
CA LEU A 400 36.43 -6.87 -8.83
C LEU A 400 37.23 -6.99 -10.13
N GLU A 401 38.11 -6.04 -10.36
CA GLU A 401 39.05 -6.03 -11.48
C GLU A 401 40.48 -5.96 -10.97
N SER A 402 41.36 -6.81 -11.50
CA SER A 402 42.80 -6.68 -11.26
C SER A 402 43.59 -7.23 -12.44
N ALA A 403 44.59 -6.45 -12.88
CA ALA A 403 45.55 -6.89 -13.89
C ALA A 403 46.50 -7.99 -13.37
N ALA A 404 46.59 -8.17 -12.05
CA ALA A 404 47.42 -9.17 -11.39
C ALA A 404 46.64 -10.43 -10.95
N ALA A 405 45.34 -10.48 -11.23
CA ALA A 405 44.53 -11.67 -10.97
C ALA A 405 45.04 -12.86 -11.79
N ARG A 406 45.14 -14.02 -11.14
CA ARG A 406 45.50 -15.29 -11.79
C ARG A 406 44.31 -15.85 -12.56
N ALA A 407 44.59 -16.87 -13.39
CA ALA A 407 43.57 -17.55 -14.19
C ALA A 407 42.50 -18.29 -13.34
N ASP A 408 42.76 -18.51 -12.04
CA ASP A 408 41.80 -19.05 -11.08
C ASP A 408 41.03 -17.96 -10.30
N GLY A 409 41.18 -16.69 -10.71
CA GLY A 409 40.57 -15.52 -10.06
C GLY A 409 41.28 -15.07 -8.77
N SER A 410 42.33 -15.77 -8.33
CA SER A 410 43.06 -15.39 -7.10
C SER A 410 44.01 -14.21 -7.31
N LEU A 411 44.10 -13.37 -6.29
CA LEU A 411 45.05 -12.26 -6.26
C LEU A 411 46.24 -12.61 -5.34
N PRO A 412 47.50 -12.42 -5.77
CA PRO A 412 48.64 -12.50 -4.87
C PRO A 412 48.57 -11.42 -3.78
N PRO A 413 48.92 -11.73 -2.51
CA PRO A 413 48.98 -10.71 -1.47
C PRO A 413 49.94 -9.56 -1.83
N GLY A 414 49.51 -8.33 -1.56
CA GLY A 414 50.26 -7.12 -1.88
C GLY A 414 50.04 -6.56 -3.29
N GLU A 415 49.24 -7.22 -4.12
CA GLU A 415 48.83 -6.68 -5.43
C GLU A 415 47.61 -5.77 -5.32
N THR A 416 47.47 -4.86 -6.29
CA THR A 416 46.35 -3.92 -6.36
C THR A 416 45.14 -4.53 -7.06
N PHE A 417 43.95 -4.24 -6.53
CA PHE A 417 42.69 -4.50 -7.19
C PHE A 417 41.83 -3.24 -7.17
N GLN A 418 40.88 -3.19 -8.10
CA GLN A 418 39.83 -2.21 -8.15
C GLN A 418 38.50 -2.90 -7.86
N ALA A 419 37.70 -2.33 -6.97
CA ALA A 419 36.30 -2.70 -6.78
C ALA A 419 35.41 -1.55 -7.24
N SER A 420 34.38 -1.87 -8.02
CA SER A 420 33.37 -0.92 -8.50
C SER A 420 32.00 -1.57 -8.50
N LEU A 421 30.97 -0.77 -8.74
CA LEU A 421 29.61 -1.26 -8.94
C LEU A 421 29.35 -1.41 -10.45
N ASP A 422 28.69 -2.47 -10.88
CA ASP A 422 28.46 -2.78 -12.31
C ASP A 422 27.13 -2.23 -12.89
N GLY A 423 26.35 -1.51 -12.08
CA GLY A 423 25.09 -0.89 -12.51
C GLY A 423 25.23 0.55 -13.00
N TYR A 424 24.14 1.29 -12.87
CA TYR A 424 24.05 2.70 -13.24
C TYR A 424 24.87 3.56 -12.27
N ARG A 425 25.40 4.68 -12.80
CA ARG A 425 25.97 5.71 -11.93
C ARG A 425 24.85 6.46 -11.23
N ALA A 426 25.03 6.74 -9.95
CA ALA A 426 24.02 7.41 -9.14
C ALA A 426 24.44 8.83 -8.74
N ARG A 427 23.49 9.76 -8.71
CA ARG A 427 23.69 11.14 -8.25
C ARG A 427 22.56 11.56 -7.32
N PHE A 428 22.92 12.05 -6.14
CA PHE A 428 21.94 12.66 -5.24
C PHE A 428 21.72 14.13 -5.64
N ARG A 429 20.45 14.50 -5.80
CA ARG A 429 20.03 15.86 -6.15
C ARG A 429 19.03 16.35 -5.12
N TYR A 430 19.27 17.55 -4.61
CA TYR A 430 18.28 18.32 -3.85
C TYR A 430 17.74 19.44 -4.75
N ASP A 431 16.43 19.49 -4.92
CA ASP A 431 15.77 20.56 -5.65
C ASP A 431 15.31 21.65 -4.66
N SER A 432 15.86 22.85 -4.74
CA SER A 432 15.47 23.93 -3.82
C SER A 432 14.08 24.50 -4.07
N GLN A 433 13.48 24.29 -5.26
CA GLN A 433 12.14 24.80 -5.58
C GLN A 433 11.04 23.88 -5.06
N SER A 434 11.22 22.56 -5.19
CA SER A 434 10.32 21.57 -4.60
C SER A 434 10.78 21.09 -3.22
N GLY A 435 11.97 21.46 -2.75
CA GLY A 435 12.51 20.98 -1.47
C GLY A 435 12.65 19.45 -1.38
N ALA A 436 12.66 18.76 -2.53
CA ALA A 436 12.64 17.31 -2.60
C ALA A 436 14.04 16.76 -2.94
N THR A 437 14.39 15.66 -2.30
CA THR A 437 15.62 14.91 -2.55
C THR A 437 15.35 13.76 -3.52
N SER A 438 16.26 13.54 -4.47
CA SER A 438 16.20 12.43 -5.44
C SER A 438 17.55 11.74 -5.62
N LEU A 439 17.50 10.48 -6.01
CA LEU A 439 18.59 9.64 -6.48
C LEU A 439 18.39 9.41 -7.98
N ASP A 440 19.24 10.05 -8.79
CA ASP A 440 19.22 9.97 -10.24
C ASP A 440 20.21 8.92 -10.72
N TYR A 441 19.71 7.88 -11.37
CA TYR A 441 20.50 6.91 -12.10
C TYR A 441 20.77 7.41 -13.50
N VAL A 442 22.05 7.47 -13.88
CA VAL A 442 22.49 7.87 -15.22
C VAL A 442 23.22 6.72 -15.90
N ASP A 443 23.01 6.59 -17.20
CA ASP A 443 23.65 5.57 -18.02
C ASP A 443 25.14 5.90 -18.32
N THR A 444 25.78 5.08 -19.14
CA THR A 444 27.19 5.26 -19.53
C THR A 444 27.42 6.50 -20.40
N THR A 445 26.38 7.05 -21.02
CA THR A 445 26.42 8.29 -21.82
C THR A 445 26.19 9.54 -20.96
N GLY A 446 25.66 9.36 -19.75
CA GLY A 446 25.34 10.42 -18.80
C GLY A 446 23.90 10.91 -18.87
N GLU A 447 23.04 10.24 -19.63
CA GLU A 447 21.60 10.50 -19.69
C GLU A 447 20.87 9.88 -18.50
N LEU A 448 19.77 10.50 -18.06
CA LEU A 448 18.94 10.02 -16.96
C LEU A 448 18.23 8.72 -17.37
N ALA A 449 18.57 7.62 -16.69
CA ALA A 449 17.95 6.31 -16.89
C ALA A 449 16.75 6.09 -15.97
N SER A 450 16.83 6.52 -14.71
CA SER A 450 15.75 6.40 -13.72
C SER A 450 15.93 7.43 -12.62
N ARG A 451 14.83 7.93 -12.05
CA ARG A 451 14.83 8.79 -10.87
C ARG A 451 14.09 8.13 -9.71
N ILE A 452 14.68 8.15 -8.52
CA ILE A 452 14.05 7.73 -7.28
C ILE A 452 13.91 8.95 -6.37
N TRP A 453 12.70 9.31 -5.97
CA TRP A 453 12.43 10.35 -5.00
C TRP A 453 12.53 9.81 -3.59
N LEU A 454 13.14 10.59 -2.69
CA LEU A 454 13.38 10.22 -1.31
C LEU A 454 12.51 11.06 -0.37
N SER A 455 11.92 10.40 0.60
CA SER A 455 11.27 11.00 1.76
C SER A 455 12.28 11.09 2.90
N ASP A 456 13.00 12.19 2.99
CA ASP A 456 13.94 12.49 4.07
C ASP A 456 13.39 13.56 5.01
N ALA A 457 14.09 13.77 6.14
CA ALA A 457 13.72 14.80 7.11
C ALA A 457 13.53 16.20 6.50
N ALA A 458 14.36 16.60 5.52
CA ALA A 458 14.25 17.91 4.88
C ALA A 458 12.99 18.03 4.00
N THR A 459 12.67 16.99 3.24
CA THR A 459 11.46 16.91 2.43
C THR A 459 10.21 16.98 3.33
N LEU A 460 10.23 16.32 4.49
CA LEU A 460 9.13 16.37 5.47
C LEU A 460 8.92 17.77 6.06
N GLN A 461 9.99 18.49 6.39
CA GLN A 461 9.89 19.84 6.97
C GLN A 461 9.11 20.80 6.09
N ARG A 462 9.17 20.64 4.77
CA ARG A 462 8.35 21.44 3.86
C ARG A 462 6.86 21.16 4.06
N TYR A 463 6.47 19.89 4.13
CA TYR A 463 5.08 19.52 4.36
C TYR A 463 4.59 20.00 5.72
N PHE A 464 5.43 19.95 6.76
CA PHE A 464 5.11 20.50 8.08
C PHE A 464 4.87 22.01 8.04
N ALA A 465 5.77 22.76 7.41
CA ALA A 465 5.62 24.21 7.25
C ALA A 465 4.33 24.58 6.49
N GLN A 466 3.92 23.75 5.53
CA GLN A 466 2.68 23.94 4.76
C GLN A 466 1.42 23.62 5.58
N ILE A 467 1.47 22.56 6.38
CA ILE A 467 0.39 22.21 7.32
C ILE A 467 0.19 23.34 8.34
N GLU A 468 1.28 23.85 8.92
CA GLU A 468 1.26 24.97 9.86
C GLU A 468 0.77 26.27 9.18
N ALA A 469 1.31 26.61 8.00
CA ALA A 469 0.97 27.82 7.27
C ALA A 469 -0.48 27.85 6.78
N GLN A 470 -1.14 26.70 6.62
CA GLN A 470 -2.54 26.60 6.20
C GLN A 470 -3.49 26.20 7.34
N ALA A 471 -2.98 26.01 8.57
CA ALA A 471 -3.72 25.53 9.73
C ALA A 471 -4.50 24.23 9.45
N LEU A 472 -3.87 23.28 8.75
CA LEU A 472 -4.49 21.98 8.43
C LEU A 472 -4.58 21.08 9.67
N ALA A 473 -5.38 20.02 9.57
CA ALA A 473 -5.54 19.04 10.65
C ALA A 473 -4.23 18.32 10.99
N GLY A 474 -3.42 18.02 9.97
CA GLY A 474 -2.20 17.25 10.16
C GLY A 474 -1.72 16.55 8.91
N ILE A 475 -1.07 15.40 9.11
CA ILE A 475 -0.38 14.64 8.07
C ILE A 475 -0.89 13.20 8.01
N ALA A 476 -0.99 12.66 6.81
CA ALA A 476 -1.27 11.24 6.57
C ALA A 476 -0.03 10.57 5.98
N ILE A 477 0.52 9.59 6.69
CA ILE A 477 1.77 8.92 6.34
C ILE A 477 1.43 7.54 5.81
N ASN A 478 1.74 7.34 4.53
CA ASN A 478 1.59 6.06 3.84
C ASN A 478 2.95 5.38 3.76
N ASN A 479 2.94 4.05 3.73
CA ASN A 479 4.15 3.24 3.53
C ASN A 479 5.30 3.60 4.48
N LEU A 480 5.00 3.77 5.78
CA LEU A 480 6.01 3.99 6.80
C LEU A 480 6.71 2.67 7.13
N PRO A 481 7.98 2.47 6.74
CA PRO A 481 8.71 1.25 7.06
C PRO A 481 8.97 1.13 8.57
N ALA A 482 8.92 -0.10 9.09
CA ALA A 482 9.26 -0.43 10.48
C ALA A 482 10.66 0.07 10.88
N VAL A 483 11.60 0.00 9.95
CA VAL A 483 12.96 0.53 10.07
C VAL A 483 13.21 1.52 8.93
N PRO A 484 12.94 2.82 9.12
CA PRO A 484 13.13 3.83 8.07
C PRO A 484 14.57 3.90 7.59
N TYR A 485 14.77 3.96 6.28
CA TYR A 485 16.10 4.02 5.66
C TYR A 485 16.88 5.27 6.07
N GLU A 486 16.19 6.37 6.37
CA GLU A 486 16.76 7.62 6.87
C GLU A 486 16.47 7.76 8.38
N LYS A 487 17.53 7.97 9.17
CA LYS A 487 17.43 7.97 10.63
C LYS A 487 16.65 9.17 11.21
N GLY A 488 16.65 10.31 10.52
CA GLY A 488 15.99 11.55 10.90
C GLY A 488 14.48 11.58 10.68
N LEU A 489 13.91 10.63 9.94
CA LEU A 489 12.49 10.61 9.56
C LEU A 489 11.56 10.57 10.79
N LEU A 490 11.68 9.54 11.63
CA LEU A 490 10.82 9.38 12.82
C LEU A 490 11.04 10.49 13.87
N PRO A 491 12.28 10.90 14.19
CA PRO A 491 12.51 12.06 15.06
C PRO A 491 11.85 13.34 14.54
N SER A 492 11.92 13.62 13.23
CA SER A 492 11.33 14.83 12.64
C SER A 492 9.81 14.82 12.75
N LEU A 493 9.17 13.67 12.53
CA LEU A 493 7.74 13.48 12.75
C LEU A 493 7.35 13.68 14.21
N ARG A 494 8.10 13.09 15.15
CA ARG A 494 7.88 13.27 16.61
C ARG A 494 8.00 14.73 17.04
N ASP A 495 8.96 15.47 16.50
CA ASP A 495 9.14 16.89 16.82
C ASP A 495 7.96 17.72 16.28
N PHE A 496 7.52 17.47 15.05
CA PHE A 496 6.36 18.13 14.44
C PHE A 496 5.06 17.90 15.23
N LEU A 497 4.75 16.65 15.57
CA LEU A 497 3.54 16.30 16.33
C LEU A 497 3.57 16.88 17.76
N ALA A 498 4.77 17.08 18.32
CA ALA A 498 4.95 17.76 19.60
C ALA A 498 4.91 19.30 19.50
N GLY A 499 4.64 19.87 18.33
CA GLY A 499 4.63 21.32 18.09
C GLY A 499 6.01 21.97 18.21
N ARG A 500 7.09 21.21 17.99
CA ARG A 500 8.48 21.69 18.06
C ARG A 500 9.01 21.95 16.66
N THR A 501 9.47 23.17 16.41
CA THR A 501 10.15 23.53 15.16
C THR A 501 11.51 22.84 15.09
N SER A 502 11.76 22.08 14.02
CA SER A 502 13.04 21.43 13.75
C SER A 502 13.56 21.87 12.39
N ILE A 503 14.87 22.11 12.27
CA ILE A 503 15.51 22.43 10.99
C ILE A 503 16.27 21.17 10.57
N ALA A 504 15.80 20.53 9.51
CA ALA A 504 16.48 19.39 8.91
C ALA A 504 17.28 19.84 7.69
N ALA A 505 18.55 19.47 7.63
CA ALA A 505 19.34 19.60 6.41
C ALA A 505 19.01 18.42 5.46
N PRO A 506 19.10 18.61 4.14
CA PRO A 506 18.94 17.52 3.18
C PRO A 506 19.89 16.37 3.49
N SER A 507 19.41 15.13 3.33
CA SER A 507 20.26 13.97 3.55
C SER A 507 21.44 13.98 2.58
N GLN A 508 22.65 13.85 3.15
CA GLN A 508 23.86 13.62 2.37
C GLN A 508 24.23 12.15 2.49
N PHE A 509 24.60 11.55 1.37
CA PHE A 509 24.98 10.15 1.31
C PHE A 509 26.43 9.98 0.84
N SER A 510 27.18 9.11 1.50
CA SER A 510 28.51 8.66 1.10
C SER A 510 28.51 7.15 0.86
N ALA A 511 29.47 6.66 0.08
CA ALA A 511 29.73 5.22 0.00
C ALA A 511 30.75 4.83 1.06
N ARG A 512 30.56 3.66 1.67
CA ARG A 512 31.56 3.00 2.49
C ARG A 512 31.89 1.64 1.90
N TRP A 513 33.14 1.50 1.49
CA TRP A 513 33.76 0.24 1.14
C TRP A 513 34.31 -0.44 2.39
N THR A 514 34.07 -1.73 2.55
CA THR A 514 34.65 -2.53 3.64
C THR A 514 35.35 -3.76 3.10
N ILE A 515 36.50 -4.08 3.68
CA ILE A 515 37.25 -5.31 3.42
C ILE A 515 37.21 -6.11 4.71
N ALA A 516 36.65 -7.32 4.69
CA ALA A 516 36.54 -8.19 5.85
C ALA A 516 37.12 -9.57 5.55
N GLY A 517 37.93 -10.09 6.46
CA GLY A 517 38.43 -11.47 6.42
C GLY A 517 37.74 -12.34 7.47
N ALA A 518 38.19 -13.58 7.61
CA ALA A 518 37.64 -14.51 8.62
C ALA A 518 37.76 -14.00 10.07
N ASP A 519 38.77 -13.16 10.36
CA ASP A 519 39.03 -12.58 11.69
C ASP A 519 38.30 -11.25 11.93
N GLY A 520 37.46 -10.80 10.98
CA GLY A 520 36.66 -9.58 11.07
C GLY A 520 37.07 -8.47 10.08
N LEU A 521 36.68 -7.24 10.40
CA LEU A 521 36.92 -6.07 9.56
C LEU A 521 38.43 -5.75 9.44
N VAL A 522 38.94 -5.71 8.22
CA VAL A 522 40.33 -5.36 7.90
C VAL A 522 40.47 -3.87 7.59
N SER A 523 39.56 -3.33 6.77
CA SER A 523 39.58 -1.93 6.37
C SER A 523 38.17 -1.42 6.07
N ALA A 524 37.94 -0.13 6.33
CA ALA A 524 36.74 0.59 5.95
C ALA A 524 37.13 1.96 5.38
N ILE A 525 36.62 2.29 4.19
CA ILE A 525 36.98 3.50 3.45
C ILE A 525 35.70 4.20 3.02
N GLU A 526 35.57 5.48 3.36
CA GLU A 526 34.46 6.32 2.90
C GLU A 526 34.85 7.09 1.63
N SER A 527 33.90 7.21 0.71
CA SER A 527 34.10 7.76 -0.63
C SER A 527 32.79 8.35 -1.19
N SER A 528 32.82 8.98 -2.37
CA SER A 528 31.58 9.35 -3.06
C SER A 528 30.86 8.08 -3.55
N PRO A 529 29.52 8.09 -3.66
CA PRO A 529 28.74 6.92 -4.07
C PRO A 529 29.19 6.23 -5.37
N ASP A 530 29.77 7.00 -6.29
CA ASP A 530 30.26 6.58 -7.61
C ASP A 530 31.76 6.25 -7.64
N ALA A 531 32.49 6.43 -6.54
CA ALA A 531 33.92 6.18 -6.50
C ALA A 531 34.22 4.69 -6.41
N ALA A 532 35.00 4.20 -7.37
CA ALA A 532 35.63 2.89 -7.27
C ALA A 532 36.64 2.87 -6.12
N LEU A 533 36.72 1.75 -5.42
CA LEU A 533 37.79 1.47 -4.49
C LEU A 533 39.01 0.98 -5.28
N VAL A 534 40.14 1.66 -5.14
CA VAL A 534 41.44 1.11 -5.55
C VAL A 534 42.22 0.79 -4.28
N ALA A 535 42.50 -0.49 -4.05
CA ALA A 535 43.14 -0.94 -2.82
C ALA A 535 44.21 -2.00 -3.10
N THR A 536 45.20 -2.04 -2.19
CA THR A 536 46.19 -3.10 -2.13
C THR A 536 45.96 -3.86 -0.82
N LEU A 537 45.83 -5.18 -0.90
CA LEU A 537 45.61 -6.03 0.27
C LEU A 537 46.81 -6.98 0.46
N ASP A 538 47.65 -6.68 1.44
CA ASP A 538 48.70 -7.59 1.92
C ASP A 538 48.25 -8.26 3.22
N ALA A 539 47.57 -9.40 3.07
CA ALA A 539 46.99 -10.16 4.16
C ALA A 539 47.30 -11.67 4.01
N PRO A 540 47.07 -12.50 5.04
CA PRO A 540 47.22 -13.96 4.92
C PRO A 540 46.37 -14.57 3.80
N ASP A 541 46.70 -15.80 3.42
CA ASP A 541 45.90 -16.54 2.43
C ASP A 541 44.48 -16.76 2.96
N GLY A 542 43.47 -16.49 2.14
CA GLY A 542 42.08 -16.57 2.55
C GLY A 542 41.12 -15.83 1.64
N HIS A 543 39.83 -15.92 1.97
CA HIS A 543 38.78 -15.20 1.28
C HIS A 543 38.45 -13.91 2.02
N TYR A 544 38.46 -12.79 1.30
CA TYR A 544 38.13 -11.48 1.82
C TYR A 544 36.86 -10.96 1.15
N ALA A 545 35.86 -10.61 1.95
CA ALA A 545 34.65 -9.96 1.46
C ALA A 545 34.92 -8.47 1.23
N ILE A 546 34.66 -8.00 0.03
CA ILE A 546 34.70 -6.60 -0.39
C ILE A 546 33.26 -6.13 -0.51
N ASN A 547 32.77 -5.40 0.48
CA ASN A 547 31.38 -4.94 0.52
C ASN A 547 31.29 -3.44 0.26
N TRP A 548 30.18 -3.04 -0.33
CA TRP A 548 29.81 -1.65 -0.50
C TRP A 548 28.58 -1.35 0.35
N SER A 549 28.51 -0.16 0.92
CA SER A 549 27.31 0.30 1.63
C SER A 549 27.08 1.79 1.40
N LEU A 550 25.82 2.19 1.28
CA LEU A 550 25.44 3.60 1.26
C LEU A 550 25.25 4.08 2.69
N VAL A 551 25.93 5.14 3.08
CA VAL A 551 25.92 5.69 4.44
C VAL A 551 25.24 7.06 4.42
N ASP A 552 24.24 7.24 5.27
CA ASP A 552 23.61 8.55 5.45
C ASP A 552 24.45 9.48 6.35
N SER A 553 24.06 10.75 6.42
CA SER A 553 24.74 11.78 7.22
C SER A 553 24.74 11.50 8.73
N GLN A 554 23.93 10.55 9.20
CA GLN A 554 23.87 10.11 10.60
C GLN A 554 24.56 8.77 10.85
N GLY A 555 25.29 8.25 9.85
CA GLY A 555 26.12 7.06 9.93
C GLY A 555 25.37 5.73 9.73
N LYS A 556 24.07 5.75 9.39
CA LYS A 556 23.33 4.53 9.06
C LYS A 556 23.79 4.02 7.70
N ALA A 557 24.29 2.79 7.68
CA ALA A 557 24.74 2.12 6.49
C ALA A 557 23.66 1.19 5.94
N SER A 558 23.46 1.22 4.63
CA SER A 558 22.62 0.31 3.87
C SER A 558 23.53 -0.55 3.02
N ALA A 559 23.70 -1.80 3.44
CA ALA A 559 24.60 -2.73 2.77
C ALA A 559 24.09 -3.08 1.36
N ARG A 560 25.04 -3.24 0.44
CA ARG A 560 24.85 -3.82 -0.89
C ARG A 560 25.64 -5.12 -0.96
N GLY A 561 25.20 -6.04 -1.81
CA GLY A 561 25.92 -7.29 -2.09
C GLY A 561 27.41 -7.03 -2.34
N GLY A 562 28.26 -7.82 -1.68
CA GLY A 562 29.72 -7.73 -1.79
C GLY A 562 30.30 -8.80 -2.71
N ALA A 563 31.54 -8.60 -3.12
CA ALA A 563 32.32 -9.59 -3.86
C ALA A 563 33.32 -10.28 -2.95
N VAL A 564 33.66 -11.54 -3.25
CA VAL A 564 34.72 -12.26 -2.54
C VAL A 564 36.02 -12.20 -3.34
N LEU A 565 37.08 -11.68 -2.72
CA LEU A 565 38.44 -11.68 -3.24
C LEU A 565 39.24 -12.86 -2.63
N PRO A 566 39.58 -13.89 -3.41
CA PRO A 566 40.50 -14.94 -2.96
C PRO A 566 41.95 -14.44 -2.98
N LEU A 567 42.60 -14.38 -1.83
CA LEU A 567 44.01 -14.00 -1.68
C LEU A 567 44.87 -15.25 -1.45
N PHE A 568 45.83 -15.52 -2.34
CA PHE A 568 46.69 -16.72 -2.23
C PHE A 568 48.14 -16.44 -2.64
N ARG A 569 49.10 -16.77 -1.79
CA ARG A 569 50.52 -16.79 -2.15
C ARG A 569 50.81 -17.95 -3.09
N ALA A 570 51.65 -17.69 -4.10
CA ALA A 570 52.16 -18.74 -4.95
C ALA A 570 52.99 -19.71 -4.09
N THR A 571 52.43 -20.88 -3.78
CA THR A 571 53.20 -21.96 -3.19
C THR A 571 53.96 -22.63 -4.33
N ALA A 572 55.30 -22.59 -4.29
CA ALA A 572 56.09 -23.36 -5.23
C ALA A 572 55.76 -24.85 -5.06
N THR A 573 55.26 -25.50 -6.11
CA THR A 573 54.93 -26.93 -6.12
C THR A 573 56.15 -27.76 -5.69
N PRO A 574 56.14 -28.43 -4.52
CA PRO A 574 57.18 -29.39 -4.20
C PRO A 574 56.89 -30.72 -4.92
N THR A 575 57.92 -31.25 -5.58
CA THR A 575 57.96 -32.59 -6.18
C THR A 575 57.53 -33.66 -5.18
N PRO A 576 56.69 -34.64 -5.55
CA PRO A 576 56.11 -35.58 -4.59
C PRO A 576 57.15 -36.56 -4.03
N SER A 577 57.07 -36.81 -2.72
CA SER A 577 57.76 -37.89 -2.00
C SER A 577 56.70 -38.79 -1.33
N PRO A 578 56.89 -40.13 -1.29
CA PRO A 578 55.80 -41.08 -1.07
C PRO A 578 55.18 -41.05 0.34
N THR A 579 53.88 -41.34 0.34
CA THR A 579 52.94 -41.40 1.47
C THR A 579 53.27 -42.48 2.51
N PRO A 580 53.32 -42.14 3.81
CA PRO A 580 53.07 -43.08 4.91
C PRO A 580 51.64 -42.96 5.47
N ILE A 581 51.16 -44.12 5.95
CA ILE A 581 49.83 -44.46 6.47
C ILE A 581 49.49 -43.72 7.78
N PRO A 582 48.23 -43.29 8.02
CA PRO A 582 47.86 -42.56 9.23
C PRO A 582 47.71 -43.46 10.48
N THR A 583 48.28 -42.98 11.60
CA THR A 583 47.99 -43.43 12.97
C THR A 583 47.07 -42.39 13.64
N PRO A 584 46.02 -42.79 14.38
CA PRO A 584 45.06 -41.84 14.96
C PRO A 584 45.65 -41.10 16.17
N VAL A 585 45.41 -39.79 16.24
CA VAL A 585 45.77 -38.88 17.35
C VAL A 585 44.49 -38.14 17.80
N PRO A 586 44.30 -37.86 19.11
CA PRO A 586 42.98 -37.71 19.71
C PRO A 586 42.36 -36.31 19.58
N VAL A 587 41.04 -36.29 19.69
CA VAL A 587 40.14 -35.13 19.68
C VAL A 587 40.51 -34.14 20.78
N VAL A 588 40.85 -32.91 20.38
CA VAL A 588 40.91 -31.73 21.27
C VAL A 588 39.57 -31.00 21.17
N ALA A 589 38.95 -30.76 22.32
CA ALA A 589 37.69 -30.04 22.44
C ALA A 589 37.85 -28.56 22.06
N ALA A 590 36.94 -28.05 21.24
CA ALA A 590 36.76 -26.63 20.96
C ALA A 590 36.11 -25.91 22.17
N PRO A 591 36.38 -24.61 22.39
CA PRO A 591 35.83 -23.85 23.50
C PRO A 591 34.33 -23.61 23.33
N ILE A 592 33.61 -23.67 24.45
CA ILE A 592 32.19 -23.36 24.56
C ILE A 592 32.03 -21.84 24.47
N ILE A 593 31.39 -21.34 23.41
CA ILE A 593 30.89 -19.96 23.36
C ILE A 593 29.55 -19.96 24.08
N THR A 594 29.47 -19.18 25.16
CA THR A 594 28.25 -18.93 25.93
C THR A 594 27.22 -18.20 25.07
N THR A 595 26.11 -18.88 24.76
CA THR A 595 24.94 -18.30 24.08
C THR A 595 24.22 -17.32 25.01
N GLN A 596 24.22 -16.05 24.63
CA GLN A 596 23.34 -15.04 25.22
C GLN A 596 21.93 -15.27 24.66
N ALA A 597 20.97 -15.60 25.52
CA ALA A 597 19.58 -15.81 25.14
C ALA A 597 18.97 -14.47 24.70
N ALA A 598 18.70 -14.32 23.41
CA ALA A 598 17.81 -13.29 22.90
C ALA A 598 16.36 -13.78 23.08
N ASN A 599 15.58 -13.04 23.89
CA ASN A 599 14.14 -13.24 24.01
C ASN A 599 13.48 -12.78 22.70
N PHE A 600 13.11 -13.73 21.84
CA PHE A 600 12.26 -13.45 20.69
C PHE A 600 10.80 -13.52 21.12
N VAL A 601 10.12 -12.38 20.98
CA VAL A 601 8.68 -12.25 21.17
C VAL A 601 7.99 -13.03 20.04
N ALA A 602 7.04 -13.90 20.38
CA ALA A 602 6.26 -14.64 19.40
C ALA A 602 5.40 -13.68 18.58
N ALA A 603 5.59 -13.69 17.26
CA ALA A 603 4.76 -12.92 16.34
C ALA A 603 3.32 -13.49 16.32
N PRO A 604 2.28 -12.64 16.31
CA PRO A 604 0.90 -13.10 16.16
C PRO A 604 0.67 -13.64 14.74
N VAL A 605 -0.11 -14.72 14.65
CA VAL A 605 -0.49 -15.40 13.41
C VAL A 605 -1.37 -14.46 12.57
N PRO A 606 -1.03 -14.18 11.29
CA PRO A 606 -1.85 -13.34 10.43
C PRO A 606 -3.20 -14.00 10.15
N VAL A 607 -4.28 -13.21 10.24
CA VAL A 607 -5.63 -13.61 9.84
C VAL A 607 -5.72 -13.52 8.32
N GLY A 608 -6.10 -14.58 7.62
CA GLY A 608 -6.24 -14.62 6.16
C GLY A 608 -6.53 -16.04 5.65
N SER A 609 -7.10 -16.17 4.45
CA SER A 609 -7.36 -17.46 3.80
C SER A 609 -6.52 -17.69 2.54
N ILE A 610 -6.02 -18.91 2.36
CA ILE A 610 -5.27 -19.36 1.19
C ILE A 610 -6.24 -19.59 0.03
N ASN A 611 -6.21 -18.71 -0.98
CA ASN A 611 -7.07 -18.74 -2.17
C ASN A 611 -6.30 -19.04 -3.47
N ILE A 612 -5.17 -19.76 -3.36
CA ILE A 612 -4.32 -20.18 -4.48
C ILE A 612 -4.27 -21.71 -4.58
N GLU A 613 -3.83 -22.21 -5.73
CA GLU A 613 -3.58 -23.64 -5.90
C GLU A 613 -2.40 -24.06 -5.02
N LEU A 614 -2.66 -24.98 -4.09
CA LEU A 614 -1.72 -25.41 -3.06
C LEU A 614 -1.36 -26.89 -3.27
N GLY A 615 -0.09 -27.22 -3.17
CA GLY A 615 0.39 -28.59 -3.33
C GLY A 615 1.63 -28.92 -2.51
N GLY A 616 2.17 -30.10 -2.77
CA GLY A 616 3.39 -30.56 -2.12
C GLY A 616 4.15 -31.57 -2.95
N GLN A 617 5.47 -31.59 -2.77
CA GLN A 617 6.32 -32.59 -3.40
C GLN A 617 6.36 -33.86 -2.55
N VAL A 618 6.12 -34.99 -3.21
CA VAL A 618 5.99 -36.31 -2.57
C VAL A 618 7.08 -37.25 -3.06
N THR A 619 7.51 -38.17 -2.20
CA THR A 619 8.41 -39.26 -2.61
C THR A 619 7.73 -40.25 -3.57
N SER A 620 6.42 -40.39 -3.47
CA SER A 620 5.58 -41.25 -4.31
C SER A 620 4.14 -40.75 -4.32
N VAL A 621 3.49 -40.76 -5.49
CA VAL A 621 2.07 -40.44 -5.66
C VAL A 621 1.14 -41.43 -4.96
N SER A 622 1.64 -42.63 -4.64
CA SER A 622 0.90 -43.71 -3.98
C SER A 622 1.04 -43.70 -2.45
N SER A 623 1.86 -42.80 -1.88
CA SER A 623 2.18 -42.77 -0.44
C SER A 623 0.93 -42.44 0.39
N PRO A 624 0.34 -43.38 1.15
CA PRO A 624 -0.85 -43.09 1.94
C PRO A 624 -0.58 -42.04 3.03
N ARG A 625 0.67 -42.01 3.51
CA ARG A 625 1.16 -41.03 4.49
C ARG A 625 1.14 -39.62 3.89
N ALA A 626 1.69 -39.44 2.70
CA ALA A 626 1.66 -38.15 2.00
C ALA A 626 0.23 -37.72 1.64
N ILE A 627 -0.55 -38.63 1.03
CA ILE A 627 -1.94 -38.36 0.64
C ILE A 627 -2.77 -37.83 1.82
N ASN A 628 -2.67 -38.48 2.99
CA ASN A 628 -3.42 -38.06 4.17
C ASN A 628 -2.98 -36.70 4.70
N ALA A 629 -1.67 -36.44 4.76
CA ALA A 629 -1.13 -35.15 5.17
C ALA A 629 -1.55 -34.02 4.22
N MET A 630 -1.47 -34.26 2.92
CA MET A 630 -1.88 -33.30 1.88
C MET A 630 -3.37 -32.98 1.96
N ARG A 631 -4.22 -34.00 2.12
CA ARG A 631 -5.67 -33.79 2.33
C ARG A 631 -5.97 -33.00 3.60
N GLN A 632 -5.26 -33.31 4.70
CA GLN A 632 -5.39 -32.56 5.94
C GLN A 632 -5.03 -31.10 5.74
N ALA A 633 -3.95 -30.80 5.01
CA ALA A 633 -3.49 -29.45 4.69
C ALA A 633 -4.32 -28.74 3.58
N GLY A 634 -5.34 -29.40 3.02
CA GLY A 634 -6.16 -28.89 1.93
C GLY A 634 -5.50 -28.91 0.54
N MET A 635 -4.33 -29.50 0.37
CA MET A 635 -3.61 -29.48 -0.91
C MET A 635 -4.39 -30.18 -2.04
N SER A 636 -4.31 -29.61 -3.25
CA SER A 636 -4.92 -30.13 -4.49
C SER A 636 -3.89 -30.60 -5.52
N TRP A 637 -2.60 -30.32 -5.33
CA TRP A 637 -1.53 -30.65 -6.27
C TRP A 637 -0.45 -31.55 -5.66
N MET A 638 -0.01 -32.56 -6.41
CA MET A 638 1.20 -33.34 -6.15
C MET A 638 2.31 -32.92 -7.13
N LYS A 639 3.52 -32.69 -6.61
CA LYS A 639 4.74 -32.60 -7.43
C LYS A 639 5.55 -33.89 -7.29
N ILE A 640 6.06 -34.39 -8.40
CA ILE A 640 7.18 -35.35 -8.43
C ILE A 640 8.28 -34.82 -9.34
N GLN A 641 9.53 -35.13 -9.00
CA GLN A 641 10.69 -34.80 -9.83
C GLN A 641 11.24 -36.07 -10.48
N VAL A 642 11.48 -35.99 -11.78
CA VAL A 642 11.86 -37.14 -12.61
C VAL A 642 13.10 -36.79 -13.43
N LYS A 643 14.08 -37.69 -13.42
CA LYS A 643 15.32 -37.52 -14.18
C LYS A 643 15.23 -38.21 -15.55
N TYR A 644 15.38 -37.43 -16.62
CA TYR A 644 15.38 -37.88 -18.01
C TYR A 644 16.78 -38.31 -18.46
N SER A 645 16.85 -39.43 -19.18
CA SER A 645 18.01 -39.87 -19.95
C SER A 645 17.59 -40.26 -21.37
N ARG A 646 18.35 -39.87 -22.40
CA ARG A 646 18.03 -40.18 -23.80
C ARG A 646 17.93 -41.68 -24.09
N GLY A 647 18.72 -42.50 -23.40
CA GLY A 647 18.75 -43.96 -23.61
C GLY A 647 17.63 -44.71 -22.91
N SER A 648 17.02 -44.11 -21.88
CA SER A 648 15.98 -44.74 -21.07
C SER A 648 15.02 -43.66 -20.53
N PRO A 649 14.28 -42.98 -21.40
CA PRO A 649 13.35 -41.94 -20.96
C PRO A 649 12.24 -42.57 -20.11
N PRO A 650 11.89 -41.98 -18.95
CA PRO A 650 10.91 -42.57 -18.05
C PRO A 650 9.49 -42.55 -18.66
N ASP A 651 8.72 -43.61 -18.40
CA ASP A 651 7.29 -43.66 -18.66
C ASP A 651 6.55 -43.26 -17.38
N LEU A 652 5.73 -42.20 -17.45
CA LEU A 652 5.05 -41.60 -16.31
C LEU A 652 3.53 -41.78 -16.37
N HIS A 653 3.04 -42.59 -17.31
CA HIS A 653 1.61 -42.74 -17.51
C HIS A 653 0.92 -43.26 -16.24
N SER A 654 1.48 -44.26 -15.56
CA SER A 654 0.93 -44.81 -14.31
C SER A 654 0.84 -43.77 -13.20
N GLU A 655 1.91 -43.02 -12.97
CA GLU A 655 2.04 -42.06 -11.88
C GLU A 655 1.07 -40.88 -12.05
N ILE A 656 0.92 -40.41 -13.29
CA ILE A 656 -0.04 -39.35 -13.63
C ILE A 656 -1.47 -39.83 -13.34
N GLN A 657 -1.83 -41.01 -13.85
CA GLN A 657 -3.18 -41.55 -13.66
C GLN A 657 -3.47 -41.86 -12.18
N GLU A 658 -2.48 -42.32 -11.42
CA GLU A 658 -2.63 -42.61 -10.00
C GLU A 658 -2.87 -41.34 -9.17
N ALA A 659 -2.16 -40.24 -9.44
CA ALA A 659 -2.41 -38.96 -8.79
C ALA A 659 -3.86 -38.48 -9.03
N HIS A 660 -4.34 -38.60 -10.28
CA HIS A 660 -5.72 -38.27 -10.64
C HIS A 660 -6.75 -39.16 -9.95
N VAL A 661 -6.50 -40.48 -9.85
CA VAL A 661 -7.34 -41.43 -9.11
C VAL A 661 -7.44 -41.05 -7.63
N HIS A 662 -6.37 -40.50 -7.06
CA HIS A 662 -6.37 -39.99 -5.68
C HIS A 662 -6.99 -38.59 -5.50
N GLY A 663 -7.40 -37.95 -6.59
CA GLY A 663 -8.08 -36.66 -6.62
C GLY A 663 -7.14 -35.45 -6.64
N PHE A 664 -5.86 -35.64 -6.96
CA PHE A 664 -4.88 -34.55 -7.07
C PHE A 664 -4.59 -34.23 -8.53
N LYS A 665 -4.31 -32.96 -8.82
CA LYS A 665 -3.61 -32.55 -10.04
C LYS A 665 -2.12 -32.87 -9.89
N ILE A 666 -1.41 -33.12 -10.99
CA ILE A 666 0.01 -33.49 -10.97
C ILE A 666 0.91 -32.51 -11.72
N LEU A 667 1.96 -32.07 -11.02
CA LEU A 667 3.11 -31.35 -11.57
C LEU A 667 4.28 -32.33 -11.75
N ILE A 668 4.77 -32.45 -12.98
CA ILE A 668 6.01 -33.17 -13.28
C ILE A 668 7.16 -32.16 -13.40
N SER A 669 8.11 -32.22 -12.47
CA SER A 669 9.39 -31.52 -12.60
C SER A 669 10.39 -32.40 -13.34
N ALA A 670 10.73 -31.98 -14.55
CA ALA A 670 11.54 -32.78 -15.47
C ALA A 670 12.98 -32.24 -15.53
N VAL A 671 13.96 -33.05 -15.16
CA VAL A 671 15.39 -32.65 -15.16
C VAL A 671 16.23 -33.66 -15.94
N GLY A 672 17.23 -33.20 -16.70
CA GLY A 672 18.15 -34.09 -17.43
C GLY A 672 19.48 -34.31 -16.71
N TYR A 673 20.37 -35.08 -17.33
CA TYR A 673 21.77 -35.16 -16.87
C TYR A 673 22.62 -34.07 -17.53
N PRO A 674 23.40 -33.28 -16.76
CA PRO A 674 24.29 -32.25 -17.32
C PRO A 674 25.29 -32.78 -18.35
N SER A 675 25.76 -34.02 -18.19
CA SER A 675 26.69 -34.67 -19.12
C SER A 675 26.04 -35.02 -20.46
N GLU A 676 24.78 -35.47 -20.45
CA GLU A 676 24.03 -35.76 -21.67
C GLU A 676 23.62 -34.47 -22.39
N LEU A 677 23.27 -33.41 -21.65
CA LEU A 677 22.99 -32.09 -22.21
C LEU A 677 24.24 -31.53 -22.91
N GLY A 678 25.38 -31.50 -22.21
CA GLY A 678 26.62 -30.93 -22.74
C GLY A 678 27.19 -31.69 -23.94
N SER A 679 27.05 -33.03 -23.97
CA SER A 679 27.50 -33.85 -25.10
C SER A 679 26.50 -33.92 -26.26
N GLY A 680 25.20 -33.84 -25.97
CA GLY A 680 24.13 -33.97 -26.98
C GLY A 680 23.63 -32.66 -27.58
N GLY A 681 23.86 -31.52 -26.89
CA GLY A 681 23.49 -30.18 -27.36
C GLY A 681 22.05 -30.08 -27.86
N ALA A 682 21.85 -29.51 -29.04
CA ALA A 682 20.53 -29.35 -29.66
C ALA A 682 19.79 -30.68 -29.88
N GLY A 683 20.51 -31.78 -30.14
CA GLY A 683 19.89 -33.10 -30.29
C GLY A 683 19.30 -33.61 -28.98
N PHE A 684 19.99 -33.39 -27.86
CA PHE A 684 19.45 -33.70 -26.53
C PHE A 684 18.20 -32.87 -26.25
N VAL A 685 18.26 -31.56 -26.50
CA VAL A 685 17.12 -30.64 -26.29
C VAL A 685 15.90 -31.07 -27.10
N SER A 686 16.07 -31.46 -28.36
CA SER A 686 14.97 -31.94 -29.20
C SER A 686 14.35 -33.24 -28.66
N ASP A 687 15.16 -34.20 -28.23
CA ASP A 687 14.66 -35.47 -27.70
C ASP A 687 13.95 -35.28 -26.36
N PHE A 688 14.50 -34.42 -25.49
CA PHE A 688 13.90 -34.03 -24.23
C PHE A 688 12.54 -33.37 -24.45
N ALA A 689 12.44 -32.41 -25.38
CA ALA A 689 11.18 -31.76 -25.73
C ALA A 689 10.13 -32.76 -26.27
N HIS A 690 10.53 -33.70 -27.14
CA HIS A 690 9.62 -34.76 -27.62
C HIS A 690 9.12 -35.65 -26.49
N TRP A 691 9.96 -35.95 -25.50
CA TRP A 691 9.53 -36.70 -24.32
C TRP A 691 8.55 -35.90 -23.47
N LEU A 692 8.77 -34.60 -23.26
CA LEU A 692 7.81 -33.74 -22.55
C LEU A 692 6.46 -33.65 -23.27
N GLY A 693 6.44 -33.68 -24.61
CA GLY A 693 5.21 -33.84 -25.38
C GLY A 693 4.45 -35.13 -25.06
N ARG A 694 5.16 -36.25 -24.81
CA ARG A 694 4.52 -37.50 -24.35
C ARG A 694 3.98 -37.39 -22.93
N VAL A 695 4.73 -36.77 -22.02
CA VAL A 695 4.27 -36.50 -20.64
C VAL A 695 2.97 -35.69 -20.64
N ALA A 696 2.89 -34.67 -21.51
CA ALA A 696 1.68 -33.89 -21.72
C ALA A 696 0.52 -34.74 -22.30
N ALA A 697 0.80 -35.60 -23.28
CA ALA A 697 -0.19 -36.51 -23.87
C ALA A 697 -0.70 -37.57 -22.89
N TRP A 698 0.12 -37.97 -21.89
CA TRP A 698 -0.31 -38.87 -20.82
C TRP A 698 -1.20 -38.20 -19.77
N GLY A 699 -1.34 -36.87 -19.83
CA GLY A 699 -2.32 -36.11 -19.05
C GLY A 699 -1.75 -35.36 -17.85
N ALA A 700 -0.45 -35.05 -17.79
CA ALA A 700 0.08 -34.19 -16.73
C ALA A 700 -0.66 -32.84 -16.70
N ASP A 701 -1.00 -32.32 -15.53
CA ASP A 701 -1.68 -31.02 -15.39
C ASP A 701 -0.68 -29.85 -15.53
N ALA A 702 0.55 -30.06 -15.08
CA ALA A 702 1.64 -29.12 -15.21
C ALA A 702 2.98 -29.81 -15.45
N ILE A 703 3.88 -29.14 -16.17
CA ILE A 703 5.25 -29.59 -16.43
C ILE A 703 6.19 -28.42 -16.13
N GLU A 704 7.11 -28.62 -15.18
CA GLU A 704 8.25 -27.74 -14.95
C GLU A 704 9.42 -28.20 -15.82
N VAL A 705 9.86 -27.31 -16.71
CA VAL A 705 10.90 -27.61 -17.69
C VAL A 705 12.25 -27.24 -17.11
N TRP A 706 12.91 -28.26 -16.54
CA TRP A 706 14.21 -28.22 -15.84
C TRP A 706 14.16 -27.77 -14.38
N ASN A 707 15.10 -28.27 -13.59
CA ASN A 707 15.31 -27.93 -12.19
C ASN A 707 16.66 -27.22 -12.03
N GLU A 708 16.68 -26.04 -11.43
CA GLU A 708 17.89 -25.30 -11.03
C GLU A 708 19.00 -25.18 -12.11
N PRO A 709 18.68 -24.75 -13.34
CA PRO A 709 19.64 -24.66 -14.46
C PRO A 709 20.78 -23.65 -14.21
N ASN A 710 20.68 -22.84 -13.16
CA ASN A 710 21.70 -21.86 -12.78
C ASN A 710 22.86 -22.45 -11.96
N LEU A 711 22.91 -23.78 -11.81
CA LEU A 711 23.95 -24.50 -11.07
C LEU A 711 24.65 -25.57 -11.91
N ASP A 712 25.96 -25.76 -11.70
CA ASP A 712 26.79 -26.77 -12.39
C ASP A 712 26.43 -28.22 -12.07
N ARG A 713 25.67 -28.46 -11.00
CA ARG A 713 25.12 -29.78 -10.68
C ARG A 713 23.92 -30.17 -11.56
N GLU A 714 23.17 -29.20 -12.08
CA GLU A 714 21.99 -29.44 -12.92
C GLU A 714 22.17 -28.91 -14.35
N TRP A 715 23.23 -28.17 -14.65
CA TRP A 715 23.59 -27.73 -15.99
C TRP A 715 25.09 -27.92 -16.25
N THR A 716 25.49 -28.05 -17.52
CA THR A 716 26.91 -28.31 -17.85
C THR A 716 27.79 -27.15 -17.37
N GLN A 717 28.81 -27.45 -16.56
CA GLN A 717 29.77 -26.47 -16.03
C GLN A 717 30.37 -25.62 -17.16
N GLY A 718 30.44 -24.31 -16.96
CA GLY A 718 30.92 -23.34 -17.96
C GLY A 718 29.94 -23.08 -19.12
N GLN A 719 28.74 -23.68 -19.11
CA GLN A 719 27.71 -23.51 -20.15
C GLN A 719 26.37 -23.03 -19.58
N ILE A 720 26.31 -22.64 -18.31
CA ILE A 720 25.11 -22.07 -17.68
C ILE A 720 24.75 -20.78 -18.42
N SER A 721 23.54 -20.71 -18.97
CA SER A 721 23.06 -19.56 -19.72
C SER A 721 21.53 -19.55 -19.76
N GLY A 722 20.93 -18.41 -19.42
CA GLY A 722 19.49 -18.19 -19.57
C GLY A 722 19.05 -18.20 -21.03
N THR A 723 19.92 -17.78 -21.96
CA THR A 723 19.64 -17.87 -23.41
C THR A 723 19.60 -19.32 -23.89
N ALA A 724 20.56 -20.16 -23.47
CA ALA A 724 20.55 -21.58 -23.82
C ALA A 724 19.30 -22.29 -23.26
N TYR A 725 18.92 -21.95 -22.02
CA TYR A 725 17.70 -22.42 -21.41
C TYR A 725 16.43 -21.97 -22.17
N ALA A 726 16.32 -20.69 -22.56
CA ALA A 726 15.17 -20.18 -23.29
C ALA A 726 14.93 -20.94 -24.61
N ASN A 727 15.99 -21.40 -25.28
CA ASN A 727 15.87 -22.26 -26.46
C ASN A 727 15.32 -23.66 -26.13
N MET A 728 15.73 -24.25 -25.00
CA MET A 728 15.16 -25.52 -24.51
C MET A 728 13.68 -25.34 -24.14
N LEU A 729 13.35 -24.29 -23.41
CA LEU A 729 11.98 -23.97 -23.01
C LEU A 729 11.08 -23.77 -24.23
N ARG A 730 11.54 -23.04 -25.25
CA ARG A 730 10.83 -22.88 -26.53
C ARG A 730 10.50 -24.22 -27.19
N ALA A 731 11.48 -25.11 -27.30
CA ALA A 731 11.28 -26.42 -27.90
C ALA A 731 10.30 -27.27 -27.08
N ALA A 732 10.44 -27.27 -25.75
CA ALA A 732 9.55 -27.98 -24.84
C ALA A 732 8.11 -27.45 -24.92
N TYR A 733 7.91 -26.13 -24.84
CA TYR A 733 6.60 -25.49 -24.90
C TYR A 733 5.83 -25.88 -26.15
N GLN A 734 6.49 -25.84 -27.32
CA GLN A 734 5.86 -26.21 -28.59
C GLN A 734 5.40 -27.67 -28.61
N GLN A 735 6.22 -28.59 -28.10
CA GLN A 735 5.87 -30.01 -28.04
C GLN A 735 4.76 -30.29 -27.02
N ILE A 736 4.82 -29.65 -25.85
CA ILE A 736 3.81 -29.79 -24.79
C ILE A 736 2.46 -29.26 -25.28
N LYS A 737 2.42 -28.02 -25.78
CA LYS A 737 1.17 -27.40 -26.23
C LYS A 737 0.57 -28.08 -27.47
N ALA A 738 1.40 -28.62 -28.36
CA ALA A 738 0.92 -29.40 -29.50
C ALA A 738 0.28 -30.72 -29.07
N ALA A 739 0.81 -31.37 -28.03
CA ALA A 739 0.25 -32.60 -27.49
C ALA A 739 -1.00 -32.35 -26.65
N ASN A 740 -0.98 -31.32 -25.80
CA ASN A 740 -2.11 -30.95 -24.96
C ASN A 740 -2.02 -29.45 -24.57
N PRO A 741 -2.89 -28.58 -25.12
CA PRO A 741 -2.82 -27.13 -24.88
C PRO A 741 -3.18 -26.72 -23.44
N ASN A 742 -3.85 -27.58 -22.68
CA ASN A 742 -4.31 -27.30 -21.32
C ASN A 742 -3.23 -27.51 -20.26
N VAL A 743 -2.11 -28.17 -20.60
CA VAL A 743 -1.01 -28.41 -19.66
C VAL A 743 -0.33 -27.08 -19.33
N LEU A 744 -0.17 -26.80 -18.04
CA LEU A 744 0.57 -25.65 -17.55
C LEU A 744 2.08 -25.86 -17.78
N VAL A 745 2.70 -25.03 -18.61
CA VAL A 745 4.15 -25.05 -18.81
C VAL A 745 4.78 -24.06 -17.83
N ILE A 746 5.50 -24.59 -16.84
CA ILE A 746 6.24 -23.81 -15.86
C ILE A 746 7.69 -23.72 -16.33
N SER A 747 8.28 -22.52 -16.32
CA SER A 747 9.72 -22.40 -16.54
C SER A 747 10.48 -23.15 -15.45
N ALA A 748 11.78 -23.34 -15.64
CA ALA A 748 12.64 -23.82 -14.58
C ALA A 748 12.61 -22.83 -13.44
N ALA A 749 12.57 -23.36 -12.24
CA ALA A 749 12.91 -22.60 -11.06
C ALA A 749 14.43 -22.66 -10.84
N PRO A 750 15.14 -21.51 -10.89
CA PRO A 750 16.54 -21.45 -10.52
C PRO A 750 16.70 -21.63 -9.00
N ALA A 751 17.86 -22.13 -8.58
CA ALA A 751 18.21 -22.17 -7.16
C ALA A 751 18.40 -20.75 -6.63
N PRO A 752 17.85 -20.41 -5.45
CA PRO A 752 17.95 -19.07 -4.84
C PRO A 752 19.36 -18.85 -4.29
N THR A 753 20.32 -18.51 -5.16
CA THR A 753 21.73 -18.43 -4.78
C THR A 753 22.16 -17.05 -4.32
N GLY A 754 21.56 -16.00 -4.88
CA GLY A 754 21.91 -14.59 -4.64
C GLY A 754 23.34 -14.17 -5.04
N ALA A 755 24.25 -15.12 -5.26
CA ALA A 755 25.68 -14.92 -5.50
C ALA A 755 26.17 -15.69 -6.73
N ALA A 756 27.27 -15.22 -7.32
CA ALA A 756 27.90 -15.83 -8.48
C ALA A 756 29.15 -16.64 -8.10
N ILE A 757 29.36 -17.76 -8.80
CA ILE A 757 30.63 -18.51 -8.81
C ILE A 757 30.95 -18.80 -10.26
N GLU A 758 32.08 -18.27 -10.76
CA GLU A 758 32.41 -18.34 -12.18
C GLU A 758 32.33 -19.77 -12.74
N GLY A 759 31.57 -19.91 -13.84
CA GLY A 759 31.35 -21.19 -14.52
C GLY A 759 30.54 -22.23 -13.73
N ARG A 760 30.13 -21.94 -12.48
CA ARG A 760 29.49 -22.90 -11.58
C ARG A 760 28.12 -22.49 -11.06
N VAL A 761 27.94 -21.21 -10.76
CA VAL A 761 26.71 -20.65 -10.19
C VAL A 761 26.44 -19.30 -10.85
N VAL A 762 25.23 -19.14 -11.39
CA VAL A 762 24.73 -17.83 -11.83
C VAL A 762 23.65 -17.38 -10.84
N PRO A 763 23.68 -16.13 -10.34
CA PRO A 763 22.60 -15.57 -9.54
C PRO A 763 21.26 -15.73 -10.24
N ASP A 764 20.23 -16.12 -9.50
CA ASP A 764 18.93 -16.47 -10.06
C ASP A 764 18.22 -15.29 -10.74
N ASN A 765 18.33 -14.08 -10.20
CA ASN A 765 17.86 -12.85 -10.85
C ASN A 765 18.57 -12.56 -12.18
N THR A 766 19.89 -12.73 -12.24
CA THR A 766 20.70 -12.53 -13.44
C THR A 766 20.34 -13.56 -14.50
N TRP A 767 20.27 -14.83 -14.11
CA TRP A 767 19.85 -15.92 -14.98
C TRP A 767 18.43 -15.68 -15.54
N LEU A 768 17.47 -15.23 -14.70
CA LEU A 768 16.11 -14.93 -15.13
C LEU A 768 16.08 -13.75 -16.12
N ARG A 769 16.85 -12.69 -15.89
CA ARG A 769 16.99 -11.56 -16.83
C ARG A 769 17.51 -12.02 -18.20
N GLU A 770 18.45 -12.96 -18.24
CA GLU A 770 18.92 -13.55 -19.51
C GLU A 770 17.81 -14.32 -20.23
N VAL A 771 16.96 -15.06 -19.49
CA VAL A 771 15.80 -15.75 -20.06
C VAL A 771 14.81 -14.77 -20.67
N VAL A 772 14.52 -13.67 -19.96
CA VAL A 772 13.65 -12.60 -20.46
C VAL A 772 14.22 -11.96 -21.71
N ALA A 773 15.50 -11.58 -21.69
CA ALA A 773 16.18 -10.97 -22.83
C ALA A 773 16.21 -11.88 -24.07
N ALA A 774 16.23 -13.21 -23.87
CA ALA A 774 16.17 -14.19 -24.94
C ALA A 774 14.74 -14.49 -25.45
N GLY A 775 13.72 -13.80 -24.93
CA GLY A 775 12.31 -13.98 -25.29
C GLY A 775 11.70 -15.27 -24.70
N GLY A 776 12.21 -15.75 -23.57
CA GLY A 776 11.70 -16.96 -22.91
C GLY A 776 10.28 -16.82 -22.36
N VAL A 777 9.85 -15.58 -22.04
CA VAL A 777 8.54 -15.25 -21.46
C VAL A 777 7.37 -15.69 -22.34
N ASP A 778 7.55 -15.80 -23.65
CA ASP A 778 6.52 -16.26 -24.60
C ASP A 778 6.26 -17.77 -24.56
N TYR A 779 7.14 -18.52 -23.89
CA TYR A 779 7.15 -19.99 -23.90
C TYR A 779 6.92 -20.58 -22.50
N MET A 780 6.21 -19.86 -21.65
CA MET A 780 5.78 -20.30 -20.32
C MET A 780 4.40 -19.75 -19.97
N ASP A 781 3.67 -20.48 -19.13
CA ASP A 781 2.39 -20.02 -18.57
C ASP A 781 2.59 -19.41 -17.17
N CYS A 782 3.61 -19.84 -16.44
CA CYS A 782 4.08 -19.22 -15.20
C CYS A 782 5.60 -19.40 -15.01
N VAL A 783 6.19 -18.49 -14.25
CA VAL A 783 7.62 -18.52 -13.90
C VAL A 783 7.84 -19.45 -12.71
N GLY A 784 8.69 -20.46 -12.86
CA GLY A 784 9.11 -21.33 -11.76
C GLY A 784 9.96 -20.58 -10.74
N VAL A 785 9.69 -20.79 -9.45
CA VAL A 785 10.43 -20.17 -8.34
C VAL A 785 10.72 -21.19 -7.24
N HIS A 786 11.96 -21.21 -6.76
CA HIS A 786 12.36 -21.94 -5.55
C HIS A 786 12.64 -20.97 -4.41
N TYR A 787 12.07 -21.22 -3.24
CA TYR A 787 12.47 -20.59 -1.99
C TYR A 787 12.68 -21.68 -0.94
N ASN A 788 13.93 -22.09 -0.79
CA ASN A 788 14.36 -23.11 0.16
C ASN A 788 15.45 -22.57 1.12
N GLU A 789 15.59 -21.25 1.23
CA GLU A 789 16.53 -20.59 2.16
C GLU A 789 15.88 -20.12 3.48
N GLY A 790 14.60 -20.41 3.69
CA GLY A 790 13.81 -19.79 4.76
C GLY A 790 14.23 -20.18 6.18
N ILE A 791 14.58 -19.18 6.99
CA ILE A 791 14.81 -19.28 8.45
C ILE A 791 14.23 -18.11 9.26
N VAL A 792 13.53 -17.20 8.58
CA VAL A 792 12.90 -16.00 9.15
C VAL A 792 11.42 -15.94 8.73
N PRO A 793 10.55 -15.23 9.47
CA PRO A 793 9.17 -15.04 9.04
C PRO A 793 9.06 -14.49 7.61
N PRO A 794 8.12 -15.00 6.79
CA PRO A 794 8.00 -14.63 5.37
C PRO A 794 7.67 -13.16 5.09
N SER A 795 7.16 -12.43 6.09
CA SER A 795 6.89 -10.99 6.00
C SER A 795 8.14 -10.13 6.30
N GLN A 796 9.22 -10.70 6.81
CA GLN A 796 10.44 -9.95 7.11
C GLN A 796 11.20 -9.57 5.83
N SER A 797 11.95 -8.48 5.93
CA SER A 797 12.85 -7.97 4.87
C SER A 797 14.28 -7.74 5.33
N THR A 798 14.57 -7.96 6.62
CA THR A 798 15.89 -7.80 7.27
C THR A 798 15.97 -8.73 8.49
N GLY A 799 17.17 -8.98 9.02
CA GLY A 799 17.39 -9.70 10.28
C GLY A 799 17.71 -11.19 10.11
N ASP A 800 18.19 -11.61 8.92
CA ASP A 800 18.68 -12.98 8.74
C ASP A 800 20.08 -13.08 9.37
N PRO A 801 20.38 -14.12 10.18
CA PRO A 801 21.68 -14.24 10.85
C PRO A 801 22.86 -14.44 9.89
N ARG A 802 22.62 -14.77 8.63
CA ARG A 802 23.64 -14.84 7.57
C ARG A 802 23.96 -13.47 6.96
N GLY A 803 23.24 -12.42 7.38
CA GLY A 803 23.29 -11.05 6.87
C GLY A 803 22.07 -10.70 6.00
N ASP A 804 21.97 -9.45 5.56
CA ASP A 804 20.82 -8.96 4.77
C ASP A 804 21.21 -8.68 3.30
N GLU A 805 22.38 -9.15 2.85
CA GLU A 805 22.97 -8.80 1.55
C GLU A 805 22.32 -9.52 0.36
N TYR A 806 21.56 -10.59 0.61
CA TYR A 806 20.96 -11.42 -0.43
C TYR A 806 19.44 -11.40 -0.30
N TYR A 807 18.78 -10.86 -1.34
CA TYR A 807 17.32 -10.80 -1.42
C TYR A 807 16.66 -12.18 -1.34
N THR A 808 17.36 -13.24 -1.77
CA THR A 808 16.88 -14.63 -1.75
C THR A 808 16.58 -15.17 -0.36
N ARG A 809 17.05 -14.51 0.70
CA ARG A 809 16.80 -14.89 2.10
C ARG A 809 15.39 -14.56 2.56
N TYR A 810 14.72 -13.60 1.93
CA TYR A 810 13.37 -13.16 2.31
C TYR A 810 12.33 -13.62 1.31
N PHE A 811 11.19 -14.10 1.82
CA PHE A 811 10.12 -14.61 0.97
C PHE A 811 9.39 -13.50 0.21
N TYR A 812 8.70 -12.60 0.92
CA TYR A 812 7.80 -11.64 0.29
C TYR A 812 8.56 -10.49 -0.39
N SER A 813 9.32 -9.74 0.40
CA SER A 813 10.12 -8.57 -0.04
C SER A 813 11.27 -8.97 -0.97
N GLY A 814 11.80 -10.19 -0.80
CA GLY A 814 12.89 -10.73 -1.59
C GLY A 814 12.40 -11.47 -2.81
N MET A 815 12.15 -12.78 -2.67
CA MET A 815 11.86 -13.66 -3.80
C MET A 815 10.62 -13.23 -4.60
N LEU A 816 9.48 -12.99 -3.93
CA LEU A 816 8.22 -12.69 -4.62
C LEU A 816 8.30 -11.35 -5.36
N VAL A 817 8.66 -10.27 -4.67
CA VAL A 817 8.78 -8.93 -5.28
C VAL A 817 9.92 -8.88 -6.29
N GLY A 818 11.08 -9.46 -5.98
CA GLY A 818 12.24 -9.50 -6.85
C GLY A 818 11.95 -10.15 -8.20
N TYR A 819 11.23 -11.28 -8.23
CA TYR A 819 10.86 -11.94 -9.48
C TYR A 819 9.83 -11.14 -10.28
N LEU A 820 8.85 -10.52 -9.60
CA LEU A 820 7.86 -9.65 -10.26
C LEU A 820 8.49 -8.37 -10.84
N SER A 821 9.58 -7.87 -10.24
CA SER A 821 10.33 -6.75 -10.80
C SER A 821 11.00 -7.07 -12.14
N ILE A 822 11.29 -8.35 -12.39
CA ILE A 822 11.92 -8.83 -13.63
C ILE A 822 10.86 -9.27 -14.65
N ILE A 823 9.78 -9.91 -14.20
CA ILE A 823 8.70 -10.43 -15.05
C ILE A 823 7.32 -10.07 -14.45
N PRO A 824 6.85 -8.82 -14.61
CA PRO A 824 5.58 -8.38 -14.02
C PRO A 824 4.35 -9.01 -14.70
N ASP A 825 4.46 -9.43 -15.96
CA ASP A 825 3.32 -9.86 -16.79
C ASP A 825 3.02 -11.37 -16.73
N ARG A 826 3.76 -12.14 -15.91
CA ARG A 826 3.54 -13.59 -15.74
C ARG A 826 3.33 -13.93 -14.28
N PRO A 827 2.37 -14.82 -13.97
CA PRO A 827 2.23 -15.33 -12.61
C PRO A 827 3.44 -16.17 -12.21
N LEU A 828 3.72 -16.20 -10.91
CA LEU A 828 4.73 -17.06 -10.30
C LEU A 828 4.14 -18.43 -9.93
N CYS A 829 4.94 -19.46 -10.08
CA CYS A 829 4.67 -20.81 -9.63
C CYS A 829 5.82 -21.24 -8.71
N PHE A 830 5.60 -21.19 -7.41
CA PHE A 830 6.56 -21.74 -6.45
C PHE A 830 6.53 -23.25 -6.56
N THR A 831 7.55 -23.83 -7.16
CA THR A 831 7.68 -25.28 -7.36
C THR A 831 8.46 -25.94 -6.21
N GLU A 832 9.15 -25.15 -5.40
CA GLU A 832 9.68 -25.53 -4.08
C GLU A 832 9.55 -24.37 -3.09
N MET A 833 8.79 -24.61 -2.02
CA MET A 833 8.68 -23.71 -0.87
C MET A 833 9.09 -24.44 0.41
N GLY A 834 10.16 -24.00 1.07
CA GLY A 834 10.72 -24.70 2.22
C GLY A 834 11.31 -23.78 3.28
N TYR A 835 11.03 -24.14 4.53
CA TYR A 835 11.75 -23.71 5.73
C TYR A 835 12.40 -24.95 6.34
N VAL A 836 13.69 -24.92 6.65
CA VAL A 836 14.39 -26.09 7.23
C VAL A 836 14.23 -26.12 8.74
N SER A 837 14.02 -27.30 9.33
CA SER A 837 14.09 -27.46 10.80
C SER A 837 14.82 -28.74 11.19
N SER A 838 15.80 -28.57 12.08
CA SER A 838 16.54 -29.69 12.70
C SER A 838 15.74 -30.39 13.81
N GLN A 839 14.67 -29.77 14.31
CA GLN A 839 13.95 -30.25 15.48
C GLN A 839 13.24 -31.59 15.20
N GLY A 840 13.53 -32.60 16.02
CA GLY A 840 13.09 -33.98 15.82
C GLY A 840 14.09 -34.87 15.08
N TYR A 841 15.19 -34.28 14.61
CA TYR A 841 16.35 -34.97 14.04
C TYR A 841 17.63 -34.66 14.84
N GLY A 842 18.79 -35.07 14.30
CA GLY A 842 20.10 -34.64 14.79
C GLY A 842 20.53 -33.28 14.22
N PRO A 843 21.74 -32.81 14.55
CA PRO A 843 22.29 -31.57 14.01
C PRO A 843 22.27 -31.55 12.48
N LEU A 844 21.99 -30.38 11.91
CA LEU A 844 22.10 -30.19 10.45
C LEU A 844 23.57 -30.33 10.01
N PRO A 845 23.82 -30.85 8.80
CA PRO A 845 25.15 -30.85 8.20
C PRO A 845 25.69 -29.41 8.06
N ALA A 846 27.01 -29.26 7.99
CA ALA A 846 27.68 -27.95 7.99
C ALA A 846 27.12 -26.94 6.97
N GLY A 847 26.80 -27.40 5.75
CA GLY A 847 26.20 -26.56 4.69
C GLY A 847 24.78 -26.05 4.98
N PHE A 848 24.12 -26.59 6.00
CA PHE A 848 22.76 -26.24 6.43
C PHE A 848 22.72 -25.74 7.89
N ALA A 849 23.87 -25.51 8.52
CA ALA A 849 23.95 -25.11 9.93
C ALA A 849 23.20 -23.79 10.23
N TRP A 850 23.03 -22.94 9.22
CA TRP A 850 22.21 -21.72 9.29
C TRP A 850 20.75 -21.98 9.67
N GLY A 851 20.21 -23.16 9.34
CA GLY A 851 18.86 -23.60 9.68
C GLY A 851 18.66 -24.16 11.07
N ALA A 852 19.71 -24.22 11.91
CA ALA A 852 19.69 -25.00 13.14
C ALA A 852 18.67 -24.50 14.17
N ASN A 853 18.35 -23.21 14.17
CA ASN A 853 17.52 -22.55 15.18
C ASN A 853 16.03 -22.44 14.79
N THR A 854 15.64 -22.87 13.60
CA THR A 854 14.25 -22.86 13.18
C THR A 854 13.51 -24.04 13.81
N THR A 855 12.49 -23.74 14.62
CA THR A 855 11.64 -24.77 15.23
C THR A 855 10.62 -25.31 14.22
N VAL A 856 10.09 -26.51 14.48
CA VAL A 856 9.01 -27.11 13.67
C VAL A 856 7.74 -26.26 13.72
N GLN A 857 7.46 -25.58 14.83
CA GLN A 857 6.30 -24.69 14.93
C GLN A 857 6.50 -23.45 14.04
N GLN A 858 7.69 -22.82 14.08
CA GLN A 858 8.01 -21.72 13.16
C GLN A 858 7.93 -22.15 11.70
N GLN A 859 8.48 -23.31 11.34
CA GLN A 859 8.33 -23.88 9.99
C GLN A 859 6.84 -23.99 9.59
N ALA A 860 5.99 -24.51 10.49
CA ALA A 860 4.56 -24.66 10.23
C ALA A 860 3.84 -23.31 10.06
N ASP A 861 4.11 -22.34 10.94
CA ASP A 861 3.48 -21.03 10.93
C ASP A 861 3.93 -20.22 9.71
N TRP A 862 5.21 -20.27 9.37
CA TRP A 862 5.79 -19.54 8.25
C TRP A 862 5.38 -20.12 6.89
N LEU A 863 5.23 -21.44 6.75
CA LEU A 863 4.66 -22.02 5.53
C LEU A 863 3.23 -21.54 5.29
N ALA A 864 2.40 -21.50 6.34
CA ALA A 864 1.04 -21.00 6.24
C ALA A 864 1.01 -19.49 5.94
N GLN A 865 1.83 -18.70 6.63
CA GLN A 865 1.95 -17.27 6.38
C GLN A 865 2.46 -16.97 4.97
N ALA A 866 3.44 -17.72 4.46
CA ALA A 866 3.94 -17.57 3.10
C ALA A 866 2.86 -17.88 2.06
N ALA A 867 2.04 -18.92 2.28
CA ALA A 867 0.92 -19.25 1.42
C ALA A 867 -0.18 -18.16 1.44
N ILE A 868 -0.46 -17.57 2.61
CA ILE A 868 -1.39 -16.42 2.73
C ILE A 868 -0.83 -15.21 1.98
N LEU A 869 0.45 -14.87 2.16
CA LEU A 869 1.09 -13.74 1.50
C LEU A 869 1.15 -13.94 -0.02
N ALA A 870 1.48 -15.15 -0.47
CA ALA A 870 1.41 -15.55 -1.88
C ALA A 870 0.00 -15.35 -2.44
N SER A 871 -1.03 -15.80 -1.70
CA SER A 871 -2.43 -15.63 -2.07
C SER A 871 -2.83 -14.16 -2.17
N ASN A 872 -2.44 -13.35 -1.19
CA ASN A 872 -2.78 -11.94 -1.12
C ASN A 872 -2.08 -11.10 -2.19
N SER A 873 -0.92 -11.54 -2.69
CA SER A 873 -0.22 -10.86 -3.79
C SER A 873 -1.03 -10.83 -5.10
N GLY A 874 -1.91 -11.81 -5.31
CA GLY A 874 -2.60 -12.02 -6.60
C GLY A 874 -1.67 -12.46 -7.75
N ALA A 875 -0.37 -12.57 -7.51
CA ALA A 875 0.64 -12.86 -8.53
C ALA A 875 1.10 -14.32 -8.53
N VAL A 876 0.79 -15.08 -7.48
CA VAL A 876 1.16 -16.50 -7.37
C VAL A 876 0.00 -17.38 -7.84
N ARG A 877 0.26 -18.22 -8.84
CA ARG A 877 -0.70 -19.18 -9.38
C ARG A 877 -0.65 -20.52 -8.65
N LEU A 878 0.54 -21.02 -8.34
CA LEU A 878 0.77 -22.34 -7.77
C LEU A 878 1.81 -22.26 -6.64
N PHE A 879 1.56 -22.98 -5.55
CA PHE A 879 2.42 -23.01 -4.37
C PHE A 879 2.66 -24.45 -3.90
N ILE A 880 3.84 -24.99 -4.20
CA ILE A 880 4.24 -26.36 -3.86
C ILE A 880 5.17 -26.34 -2.64
N VAL A 881 4.74 -26.97 -1.55
CA VAL A 881 5.58 -27.17 -0.37
C VAL A 881 6.67 -28.21 -0.67
N TRP A 882 7.93 -27.82 -0.43
CA TRP A 882 9.12 -28.67 -0.38
C TRP A 882 9.43 -28.96 1.10
N ASN A 883 9.03 -30.10 1.65
CA ASN A 883 8.34 -31.23 1.00
C ASN A 883 7.37 -31.95 1.96
N ILE A 884 6.70 -32.99 1.48
CA ILE A 884 5.68 -33.70 2.27
C ILE A 884 6.29 -34.78 3.17
N ASP A 885 6.97 -35.77 2.60
CA ASP A 885 7.28 -37.03 3.29
C ASP A 885 8.72 -37.53 3.13
N PHE A 886 9.67 -36.68 2.75
CA PHE A 886 11.05 -37.10 2.58
C PHE A 886 11.71 -37.38 3.92
N THR A 887 12.57 -38.39 3.98
CA THR A 887 13.25 -38.81 5.21
C THR A 887 14.78 -38.72 5.13
N ARG A 888 15.32 -38.34 3.98
CA ARG A 888 16.78 -38.25 3.78
C ARG A 888 17.33 -37.13 4.66
N TYR A 889 18.31 -37.45 5.51
CA TYR A 889 18.89 -36.51 6.47
C TYR A 889 20.41 -36.70 6.57
N ASP A 890 21.09 -36.59 5.43
CA ASP A 890 22.55 -36.73 5.28
C ASP A 890 23.20 -35.39 4.92
N SER A 891 24.16 -35.36 3.99
CA SER A 891 24.73 -34.12 3.44
C SER A 891 23.70 -33.21 2.77
N ASP A 892 22.56 -33.77 2.37
CA ASP A 892 21.40 -33.06 1.81
C ASP A 892 20.16 -33.40 2.67
N PRO A 893 19.86 -32.57 3.69
CA PRO A 893 18.93 -32.90 4.75
C PRO A 893 17.47 -32.62 4.36
N GLN A 894 16.99 -33.21 3.26
CA GLN A 894 15.63 -33.04 2.71
C GLN A 894 14.53 -33.33 3.75
N GLY A 895 14.75 -34.25 4.68
CA GLY A 895 13.83 -34.55 5.77
C GLY A 895 13.69 -33.43 6.80
N GLY A 896 14.63 -32.49 6.87
CA GLY A 896 14.50 -31.28 7.68
C GLY A 896 13.40 -30.34 7.16
N TYR A 897 13.18 -30.34 5.84
CA TYR A 897 12.13 -29.58 5.16
C TYR A 897 10.76 -30.28 5.13
N ALA A 898 10.73 -31.59 5.41
CA ALA A 898 9.48 -32.35 5.37
C ALA A 898 8.49 -31.87 6.44
N ILE A 899 7.24 -31.57 6.02
CA ILE A 899 6.19 -31.16 6.96
C ILE A 899 5.72 -32.30 7.86
N ILE A 900 5.88 -33.54 7.38
CA ILE A 900 5.66 -34.72 8.21
C ILE A 900 6.93 -35.01 8.99
N ARG A 901 6.82 -34.98 10.32
CA ARG A 901 7.95 -35.15 11.24
C ARG A 901 8.25 -36.63 11.51
N PRO A 902 9.44 -36.97 12.06
CA PRO A 902 9.84 -38.36 12.35
C PRO A 902 8.87 -39.12 13.25
N ASN A 903 8.25 -38.43 14.21
CA ASN A 903 7.24 -38.99 15.11
C ASN A 903 5.85 -39.17 14.44
N GLY A 904 5.71 -38.83 13.16
CA GLY A 904 4.47 -38.93 12.41
C GLY A 904 3.55 -37.72 12.51
N SER A 905 3.86 -36.71 13.32
CA SER A 905 3.05 -35.49 13.40
C SER A 905 3.21 -34.62 12.15
N CYS A 906 2.21 -33.79 11.86
CA CYS A 906 2.28 -32.77 10.81
C CYS A 906 1.70 -31.43 11.32
N PRO A 907 2.46 -30.64 12.09
CA PRO A 907 2.01 -29.33 12.56
C PRO A 907 1.66 -28.39 11.42
N ALA A 908 2.44 -28.40 10.33
CA ALA A 908 2.15 -27.57 9.15
C ALA A 908 0.84 -27.95 8.45
N CYS A 909 0.41 -29.22 8.53
CA CYS A 909 -0.90 -29.61 8.01
C CYS A 909 -2.03 -28.92 8.76
N GLN A 910 -1.87 -28.67 10.06
CA GLN A 910 -2.87 -27.97 10.88
C GLN A 910 -2.87 -26.47 10.58
N THR A 911 -1.69 -25.83 10.51
CA THR A 911 -1.59 -24.40 10.25
C THR A 911 -2.05 -24.04 8.83
N LEU A 912 -1.69 -24.83 7.82
CA LEU A 912 -2.16 -24.65 6.43
C LEU A 912 -3.67 -24.88 6.30
N ALA A 913 -4.24 -25.84 7.03
CA ALA A 913 -5.68 -26.07 7.03
C ALA A 913 -6.46 -24.96 7.75
N ALA A 914 -5.92 -24.45 8.85
CA ALA A 914 -6.53 -23.34 9.59
C ALA A 914 -6.48 -22.02 8.80
N ALA A 915 -5.48 -21.87 7.94
CA ALA A 915 -5.29 -20.73 7.06
C ALA A 915 -6.12 -20.82 5.76
N ARG A 916 -7.10 -21.72 5.64
CA ARG A 916 -7.88 -21.92 4.42
C ARG A 916 -9.31 -21.44 4.50
#